data_AF-A0A7Y0DND0-F1
#
_entry.id   AF-A0A7Y0DND0-F1
#
_cell.length_a   1.000
_cell.length_b   1.000
_cell.length_c   1.000
_cell.angle_alpha   90.00
_cell.angle_beta   90.00
_cell.angle_gamma   90.00
#
_symmetry.space_group_name_H-M   'P 1'
#
loop_
_entity.id
_entity.type
_entity.pdbx_description
1 polymer ?
#
loop_
_entity_poly.entity_id
_entity_poly.type
_entity_poly.pdbx_seq_one_letter_code
_entity_poly.pdbx_strand_id
1 'polypeptide(L)'
;MATVPSFESLLLEIHQSLGCPPDQTKVKDKFSNLGMPAKKHAKMRDEVSNDIFDSLEMDEAGRSDARQSMVEWEGFHKAVELETWTSNADQRQVLWHLLGYSYVPALARRIAFWNLESAFDKGMPGGKFWFLPHVNATSGKMELPVPQVIDWLIDLLGTSIGQAKDGLGNKKNANGYQDSIEKSLGNWKNGLIPRTNSLRDYFPEGATLDFKGVFEVEDSLANDVKFTAALAFIQSKKLSVDDLRDQIPMTQAGRLEAVLDQSASDDEKLEFVRLLLTRYAKPSMGIIRQRLLVARMVQDGYRRLRGFLCPDVKDTCTDPSQNKLLQLAGIFGTIYNLTVDAWKNSDTRQKEDIRFESRLAPWDKAGIFLSILPSLKNRAYTELAELLTRRLAKLADGDALEDLVGLDIESAPAIIAAKCQRLKDENAENVRIHGLIDRIRTKSPWRALQSEASYAVVSQVATSDSLPAKTKLAAIKRLRELAATPSDMVGASVMELAELLNCAHKDRPKDAQSRVETILTKAKVNSGYESWKAPLLQYRAKHLLAQNKFEDAAKLMRAALEACSERNFGTLRGEIARDALAIEVTNQGLIPGNHQKYHRNMTAYGMFPEKVESLEDTALWASDYFWDDLYKPYPGMESMKPLAKKQTEAFIGEALPIIFEGDWDAMKVWMKRHAKTLRQGTIREVRANTVLMAWLKMLGGFSEHLPMLRAKASSDLQGEVAKMEGHLANWRDAIHLLVEAWPKQVNIADFKGQSPLMMVADASDEQLVRVFLETGADINAQDYLGRTALHAAVTARSANCVTAILKYQPDTNRVTLDEEQTALHTAVRMGDAKIVRLLLAHESGLALRKNSHNQIALKLAQYILADLPKFRACMATQRRRPIGSKQDFEEILAMLSDATPQHIE
;
A
#
# COMPACT_ATOMS: atom_id res chain seq x y z
N MET A 1 -6.12 -19.16 3.01
CA MET A 1 -6.62 -18.32 4.12
C MET A 1 -7.74 -17.46 3.59
N ALA A 2 -8.77 -17.19 4.39
CA ALA A 2 -9.97 -16.44 4.00
C ALA A 2 -9.75 -14.92 4.10
N THR A 3 -8.67 -14.44 3.48
CA THR A 3 -8.23 -13.04 3.51
C THR A 3 -8.50 -12.38 2.18
N VAL A 4 -8.77 -11.08 2.21
CA VAL A 4 -8.71 -10.26 1.00
C VAL A 4 -7.29 -10.38 0.42
N PRO A 5 -7.11 -10.76 -0.86
CA PRO A 5 -5.78 -10.93 -1.43
C PRO A 5 -4.99 -9.62 -1.38
N SER A 6 -3.70 -9.67 -1.05
CA SER A 6 -2.84 -8.50 -1.16
C SER A 6 -2.62 -8.14 -2.64
N PHE A 7 -2.33 -6.88 -2.93
CA PHE A 7 -2.03 -6.43 -4.29
C PHE A 7 -0.81 -7.19 -4.86
N GLU A 8 0.21 -7.44 -4.05
CA GLU A 8 1.38 -8.25 -4.41
C GLU A 8 1.00 -9.67 -4.80
N SER A 9 0.02 -10.27 -4.11
CA SER A 9 -0.46 -11.60 -4.44
C SER A 9 -1.14 -11.61 -5.81
N LEU A 10 -1.92 -10.57 -6.12
CA LEU A 10 -2.56 -10.41 -7.44
C LEU A 10 -1.50 -10.21 -8.55
N LEU A 11 -0.45 -9.44 -8.30
CA LEU A 11 0.67 -9.27 -9.23
C LEU A 11 1.39 -10.59 -9.52
N LEU A 12 1.67 -11.37 -8.49
CA LEU A 12 2.31 -12.68 -8.65
C LEU A 12 1.45 -13.66 -9.47
N GLU A 13 0.13 -13.59 -9.32
CA GLU A 13 -0.82 -14.37 -10.12
C GLU A 13 -0.84 -13.97 -11.60
N ILE A 14 -0.77 -12.66 -11.89
CA ILE A 14 -0.66 -12.15 -13.27
C ILE A 14 0.68 -12.57 -13.88
N HIS A 15 1.78 -12.35 -13.16
CA HIS A 15 3.13 -12.73 -13.56
C HIS A 15 3.23 -14.23 -13.91
N GLN A 16 2.65 -15.09 -13.06
CA GLN A 16 2.56 -16.53 -13.33
C GLN A 16 1.69 -16.84 -14.56
N SER A 17 0.55 -16.16 -14.71
CA SER A 17 -0.35 -16.32 -15.86
C SER A 17 0.25 -15.84 -17.19
N LEU A 18 1.30 -15.03 -17.16
CA LEU A 18 2.10 -14.67 -18.34
C LEU A 18 3.23 -15.66 -18.64
N GLY A 19 3.42 -16.66 -17.78
CA GLY A 19 4.45 -17.68 -17.94
C GLY A 19 5.85 -17.20 -17.56
N CYS A 20 5.93 -16.11 -16.81
CA CYS A 20 7.18 -15.61 -16.28
C CYS A 20 7.74 -16.58 -15.21
N PRO A 21 9.08 -16.67 -15.05
CA PRO A 21 9.68 -17.60 -14.11
C PRO A 21 9.21 -17.34 -12.67
N PRO A 22 8.74 -18.35 -11.93
CA PRO A 22 8.33 -18.15 -10.56
C PRO A 22 9.53 -17.95 -9.63
N ASP A 23 9.46 -16.95 -8.75
CA ASP A 23 10.36 -16.86 -7.59
C ASP A 23 10.20 -18.02 -6.61
N GLN A 24 11.19 -18.20 -5.72
CA GLN A 24 11.11 -19.15 -4.61
C GLN A 24 9.88 -18.85 -3.72
N THR A 25 9.14 -19.90 -3.33
CA THR A 25 7.89 -19.78 -2.52
C THR A 25 8.07 -18.90 -1.28
N LYS A 26 9.15 -19.10 -0.52
CA LYS A 26 9.44 -18.30 0.68
C LYS A 26 9.63 -16.80 0.40
N VAL A 27 10.10 -16.44 -0.78
CA VAL A 27 10.28 -15.04 -1.18
C VAL A 27 8.94 -14.43 -1.53
N LYS A 28 8.11 -15.15 -2.28
CA LYS A 28 6.72 -14.76 -2.59
C LYS A 28 5.89 -14.55 -1.32
N ASP A 29 5.97 -15.48 -0.37
CA ASP A 29 5.24 -15.38 0.89
C ASP A 29 5.66 -14.13 1.70
N LYS A 30 6.96 -13.82 1.71
CA LYS A 30 7.47 -12.60 2.35
C LYS A 30 7.07 -11.33 1.60
N PHE A 31 6.88 -11.41 0.29
CA PHE A 31 6.45 -10.28 -0.52
C PHE A 31 4.99 -9.96 -0.21
N SER A 32 4.10 -10.94 -0.37
CA SER A 32 2.66 -10.80 -0.09
C SER A 32 2.31 -10.43 1.34
N ASN A 33 3.12 -10.84 2.34
CA ASN A 33 2.82 -10.61 3.76
C ASN A 33 3.65 -9.49 4.40
N LEU A 34 4.28 -8.62 3.62
CA LEU A 34 5.13 -7.53 4.13
C LEU A 34 6.31 -8.01 5.01
N GLY A 35 6.78 -9.24 4.80
CA GLY A 35 7.80 -9.93 5.59
C GLY A 35 9.26 -9.64 5.18
N MET A 36 9.50 -8.66 4.30
CA MET A 36 10.83 -8.23 3.86
C MET A 36 11.07 -6.74 4.17
N PRO A 37 12.32 -6.24 4.13
CA PRO A 37 12.59 -4.81 4.29
C PRO A 37 11.92 -3.96 3.21
N ALA A 38 11.47 -2.74 3.54
CA ALA A 38 10.69 -1.87 2.65
C ALA A 38 11.38 -1.59 1.29
N LYS A 39 12.69 -1.28 1.30
CA LYS A 39 13.46 -1.08 0.05
C LYS A 39 13.48 -2.32 -0.84
N LYS A 40 13.66 -3.51 -0.24
CA LYS A 40 13.65 -4.79 -0.98
C LYS A 40 12.26 -5.09 -1.53
N HIS A 41 11.22 -4.78 -0.76
CA HIS A 41 9.83 -4.92 -1.18
C HIS A 41 9.49 -4.04 -2.38
N ALA A 42 9.85 -2.76 -2.34
CA ALA A 42 9.64 -1.83 -3.44
C ALA A 42 10.37 -2.30 -4.70
N LYS A 43 11.65 -2.69 -4.57
CA LYS A 43 12.44 -3.23 -5.69
C LYS A 43 11.77 -4.45 -6.32
N MET A 44 11.34 -5.42 -5.52
CA MET A 44 10.67 -6.63 -6.03
C MET A 44 9.33 -6.31 -6.71
N ARG A 45 8.56 -5.35 -6.18
CA ARG A 45 7.33 -4.88 -6.82
C ARG A 45 7.60 -4.28 -8.20
N ASP A 46 8.63 -3.46 -8.30
CA ASP A 46 9.01 -2.80 -9.55
C ASP A 46 9.55 -3.82 -10.56
N GLU A 47 10.35 -4.81 -10.12
CA GLU A 47 10.83 -5.94 -10.93
C GLU A 47 9.64 -6.76 -11.48
N VAL A 48 8.73 -7.23 -10.63
CA VAL A 48 7.56 -8.02 -11.05
C VAL A 48 6.67 -7.24 -12.02
N SER A 49 6.46 -5.94 -11.78
CA SER A 49 5.64 -5.09 -12.65
C SER A 49 6.29 -4.90 -14.02
N ASN A 50 7.60 -4.65 -14.05
CA ASN A 50 8.33 -4.50 -15.31
C ASN A 50 8.38 -5.81 -16.08
N ASP A 51 8.56 -6.96 -15.41
CA ASP A 51 8.51 -8.28 -16.05
C ASP A 51 7.15 -8.56 -16.72
N ILE A 52 6.05 -8.12 -16.10
CA ILE A 52 4.70 -8.18 -16.68
C ILE A 52 4.63 -7.31 -17.95
N PHE A 53 5.09 -6.06 -17.89
CA PHE A 53 5.05 -5.13 -19.03
C PHE A 53 5.94 -5.58 -20.19
N ASP A 54 7.14 -6.08 -19.90
CA ASP A 54 8.07 -6.64 -20.88
C ASP A 54 7.49 -7.89 -21.54
N SER A 55 6.80 -8.73 -20.76
CA SER A 55 6.13 -9.92 -21.27
C SER A 55 4.94 -9.61 -22.15
N LEU A 56 4.28 -8.47 -21.95
CA LEU A 56 3.17 -7.98 -22.78
C LEU A 56 3.63 -7.12 -23.98
N GLU A 57 4.95 -6.94 -24.14
CA GLU A 57 5.55 -6.09 -25.19
C GLU A 57 4.97 -4.66 -25.20
N MET A 58 4.73 -4.10 -24.00
CA MET A 58 4.15 -2.76 -23.85
C MET A 58 5.18 -1.66 -24.13
N ASP A 59 4.76 -0.63 -24.87
CA ASP A 59 5.52 0.61 -25.06
C ASP A 59 5.51 1.50 -23.80
N GLU A 60 6.30 2.57 -23.79
CA GLU A 60 6.45 3.42 -22.60
C GLU A 60 5.15 4.15 -22.23
N ALA A 61 4.35 4.55 -23.24
CA ALA A 61 3.06 5.19 -23.01
C ALA A 61 2.07 4.23 -22.32
N GLY A 62 1.96 2.99 -22.82
CA GLY A 62 1.14 1.94 -22.23
C GLY A 62 1.62 1.55 -20.84
N ARG A 63 2.94 1.49 -20.60
CA ARG A 63 3.50 1.25 -19.25
C ARG A 63 3.10 2.35 -18.27
N SER A 64 3.19 3.61 -18.68
CA SER A 64 2.81 4.75 -17.86
C SER A 64 1.33 4.69 -17.47
N ASP A 65 0.46 4.45 -18.44
CA ASP A 65 -0.99 4.35 -18.21
C ASP A 65 -1.38 3.15 -17.33
N ALA A 66 -0.74 1.99 -17.55
CA ALA A 66 -0.93 0.82 -16.71
C ALA A 66 -0.50 1.07 -15.26
N ARG A 67 0.66 1.70 -15.03
CA ARG A 67 1.12 2.08 -13.69
C ARG A 67 0.12 3.00 -12.99
N GLN A 68 -0.39 4.02 -13.69
CA GLN A 68 -1.38 4.94 -13.12
C GLN A 68 -2.67 4.20 -12.73
N SER A 69 -3.17 3.33 -13.60
CA SER A 69 -4.35 2.50 -13.33
C SER A 69 -4.15 1.55 -12.16
N MET A 70 -2.95 0.97 -12.02
CA MET A 70 -2.58 0.11 -10.90
C MET A 70 -2.61 0.85 -9.57
N VAL A 71 -2.09 2.07 -9.51
CA VAL A 71 -2.11 2.90 -8.28
C VAL A 71 -3.53 3.22 -7.83
N GLU A 72 -4.40 3.62 -8.77
CA GLU A 72 -5.81 3.89 -8.45
C GLU A 72 -6.54 2.66 -7.93
N TRP A 73 -6.31 1.51 -8.57
CA TRP A 73 -6.92 0.25 -8.16
C TRP A 73 -6.38 -0.23 -6.81
N GLU A 74 -5.06 -0.15 -6.59
CA GLU A 74 -4.43 -0.47 -5.31
C GLU A 74 -5.04 0.36 -4.18
N GLY A 75 -5.21 1.67 -4.38
CA GLY A 75 -5.84 2.55 -3.39
C GLY A 75 -7.28 2.14 -3.06
N PHE A 76 -8.11 1.90 -4.08
CA PHE A 76 -9.50 1.46 -3.88
C PHE A 76 -9.59 0.09 -3.20
N HIS A 77 -8.82 -0.88 -3.70
CA HIS A 77 -8.74 -2.23 -3.16
C HIS A 77 -8.30 -2.21 -1.70
N LYS A 78 -7.31 -1.38 -1.39
CA LYS A 78 -6.81 -1.24 -0.03
C LYS A 78 -7.86 -0.64 0.90
N ALA A 79 -8.57 0.38 0.46
CA ALA A 79 -9.66 0.97 1.25
C ALA A 79 -10.76 -0.07 1.56
N VAL A 80 -11.13 -0.91 0.57
CA VAL A 80 -12.08 -2.02 0.78
C VAL A 80 -11.52 -3.06 1.76
N GLU A 81 -10.24 -3.44 1.65
CA GLU A 81 -9.59 -4.37 2.59
C GLU A 81 -9.66 -3.87 4.04
N LEU A 82 -9.38 -2.58 4.27
CA LEU A 82 -9.32 -1.99 5.62
C LEU A 82 -10.68 -1.94 6.32
N GLU A 83 -11.78 -2.02 5.58
CA GLU A 83 -13.14 -1.93 6.12
C GLU A 83 -13.94 -3.24 6.01
N THR A 84 -13.35 -4.31 5.45
CA THR A 84 -14.05 -5.59 5.26
C THR A 84 -13.71 -6.59 6.37
N TRP A 85 -14.71 -7.29 6.93
CA TRP A 85 -14.49 -8.46 7.79
C TRP A 85 -14.97 -9.73 7.09
N THR A 86 -14.09 -10.73 6.93
CA THR A 86 -14.45 -11.97 6.21
C THR A 86 -15.19 -12.99 7.07
N SER A 87 -15.21 -12.79 8.40
CA SER A 87 -16.01 -13.59 9.33
C SER A 87 -15.81 -15.11 9.13
N ASN A 88 -16.87 -15.90 8.94
CA ASN A 88 -16.79 -17.36 8.77
C ASN A 88 -16.54 -17.81 7.33
N ALA A 89 -16.57 -16.90 6.36
CA ALA A 89 -16.47 -17.26 4.94
C ALA A 89 -15.15 -17.99 4.64
N ASP A 90 -15.19 -18.90 3.67
CA ASP A 90 -14.02 -19.58 3.11
C ASP A 90 -13.34 -18.72 2.04
N GLN A 91 -12.13 -19.10 1.61
CA GLN A 91 -11.39 -18.29 0.63
C GLN A 91 -12.04 -18.24 -0.76
N ARG A 92 -12.79 -19.28 -1.16
CA ARG A 92 -13.51 -19.28 -2.45
C ARG A 92 -14.64 -18.28 -2.41
N GLN A 93 -15.37 -18.23 -1.31
CA GLN A 93 -16.45 -17.29 -1.08
C GLN A 93 -15.95 -15.84 -1.05
N VAL A 94 -14.88 -15.56 -0.29
CA VAL A 94 -14.27 -14.21 -0.26
C VAL A 94 -13.85 -13.77 -1.66
N LEU A 95 -13.14 -14.63 -2.39
CA LEU A 95 -12.69 -14.32 -3.75
C LEU A 95 -13.86 -14.15 -4.73
N TRP A 96 -14.89 -15.00 -4.65
CA TRP A 96 -16.08 -14.91 -5.50
C TRP A 96 -16.80 -13.56 -5.37
N HIS A 97 -16.98 -13.08 -4.13
CA HIS A 97 -17.60 -11.78 -3.90
C HIS A 97 -16.70 -10.63 -4.36
N LEU A 98 -15.39 -10.69 -4.12
CA LEU A 98 -14.47 -9.65 -4.61
C LEU A 98 -14.43 -9.59 -6.15
N LEU A 99 -14.42 -10.74 -6.82
CA LEU A 99 -14.47 -10.83 -8.28
C LEU A 99 -15.76 -10.21 -8.84
N GLY A 100 -16.91 -10.60 -8.28
CA GLY A 100 -18.21 -10.15 -8.75
C GLY A 100 -18.54 -8.69 -8.45
N TYR A 101 -18.17 -8.20 -7.28
CA TYR A 101 -18.56 -6.87 -6.79
C TYR A 101 -17.51 -5.78 -7.03
N SER A 102 -16.26 -6.16 -7.33
CA SER A 102 -15.16 -5.19 -7.50
C SER A 102 -14.32 -5.47 -8.74
N TYR A 103 -13.61 -6.59 -8.78
CA TYR A 103 -12.51 -6.76 -9.73
C TYR A 103 -12.98 -6.85 -11.18
N VAL A 104 -13.96 -7.69 -11.47
CA VAL A 104 -14.44 -7.90 -12.85
C VAL A 104 -15.18 -6.67 -13.39
N PRO A 105 -16.13 -6.04 -12.65
CA PRO A 105 -16.75 -4.80 -13.10
C PRO A 105 -15.73 -3.68 -13.36
N ALA A 106 -14.78 -3.48 -12.45
CA ALA A 106 -13.78 -2.43 -12.58
C ALA A 106 -12.83 -2.70 -13.76
N LEU A 107 -12.37 -3.94 -13.91
CA LEU A 107 -11.51 -4.34 -15.02
C LEU A 107 -12.22 -4.15 -16.37
N ALA A 108 -13.49 -4.54 -16.47
CA ALA A 108 -14.27 -4.38 -17.70
C ALA A 108 -14.39 -2.91 -18.13
N ARG A 109 -14.67 -2.01 -17.16
CA ARG A 109 -14.74 -0.57 -17.42
C ARG A 109 -13.39 0.02 -17.84
N ARG A 110 -12.29 -0.36 -17.17
CA ARG A 110 -10.94 0.11 -17.52
C ARG A 110 -10.50 -0.39 -18.90
N ILE A 111 -10.67 -1.68 -19.17
CA ILE A 111 -10.35 -2.26 -20.48
C ILE A 111 -11.22 -1.62 -21.57
N ALA A 112 -12.49 -1.31 -21.32
CA ALA A 112 -13.30 -0.55 -22.27
C ALA A 112 -12.63 0.79 -22.61
N PHE A 113 -12.25 1.61 -21.61
CA PHE A 113 -11.58 2.89 -21.87
C PHE A 113 -10.27 2.74 -22.64
N TRP A 114 -9.45 1.75 -22.30
CA TRP A 114 -8.23 1.43 -23.04
C TRP A 114 -8.48 1.10 -24.52
N ASN A 115 -9.67 0.59 -24.85
CA ASN A 115 -10.03 0.19 -26.21
C ASN A 115 -10.72 1.28 -27.05
N LEU A 116 -11.13 2.42 -26.47
CA LEU A 116 -11.95 3.41 -27.18
C LEU A 116 -11.16 4.23 -28.21
N GLU A 117 -9.93 4.61 -27.89
CA GLU A 117 -9.08 5.42 -28.78
C GLU A 117 -8.25 4.55 -29.72
N SER A 118 -7.71 3.43 -29.22
CA SER A 118 -6.98 2.44 -30.00
C SER A 118 -7.34 1.04 -29.51
N ALA A 119 -8.22 0.37 -30.23
CA ALA A 119 -8.67 -0.97 -29.88
C ALA A 119 -7.48 -1.94 -29.80
N PHE A 120 -7.31 -2.57 -28.63
CA PHE A 120 -6.31 -3.61 -28.37
C PHE A 120 -6.48 -4.81 -29.31
N ASP A 121 -7.72 -5.12 -29.69
CA ASP A 121 -8.08 -6.16 -30.64
C ASP A 121 -8.27 -5.65 -32.08
N LYS A 122 -7.73 -4.47 -32.44
CA LYS A 122 -7.87 -3.89 -33.79
C LYS A 122 -7.51 -4.88 -34.89
N GLY A 123 -8.46 -5.23 -35.75
CA GLY A 123 -8.26 -6.21 -36.83
C GLY A 123 -8.57 -7.66 -36.45
N MET A 124 -9.06 -7.91 -35.24
CA MET A 124 -9.87 -9.07 -34.92
C MET A 124 -11.31 -8.85 -35.44
N PRO A 125 -12.13 -9.91 -35.59
CA PRO A 125 -13.56 -9.75 -35.89
C PRO A 125 -14.26 -8.82 -34.89
N GLY A 126 -15.12 -7.94 -35.39
CA GLY A 126 -15.83 -6.97 -34.55
C GLY A 126 -16.90 -7.58 -33.64
N GLY A 127 -17.49 -6.75 -32.77
CA GLY A 127 -18.73 -7.08 -32.06
C GLY A 127 -18.61 -7.79 -30.70
N LYS A 128 -17.41 -8.25 -30.31
CA LYS A 128 -17.16 -8.84 -28.97
C LYS A 128 -15.72 -8.64 -28.52
N PHE A 129 -15.47 -8.76 -27.21
CA PHE A 129 -14.11 -8.78 -26.66
C PHE A 129 -13.52 -10.19 -26.73
N TRP A 130 -12.49 -10.37 -27.55
CA TRP A 130 -11.98 -11.69 -27.99
C TRP A 130 -11.22 -12.51 -26.95
N PHE A 131 -10.76 -11.88 -25.88
CA PHE A 131 -9.88 -12.53 -24.92
C PHE A 131 -10.63 -13.21 -23.78
N LEU A 132 -11.96 -13.27 -23.82
CA LEU A 132 -12.77 -13.94 -22.81
C LEU A 132 -13.25 -15.34 -23.25
N PRO A 133 -13.33 -16.28 -22.29
CA PRO A 133 -14.05 -17.52 -22.48
C PRO A 133 -15.55 -17.24 -22.64
N HIS A 134 -16.19 -17.82 -23.65
CA HIS A 134 -17.64 -17.68 -23.86
C HIS A 134 -18.26 -18.91 -24.54
N VAL A 135 -19.58 -19.01 -24.46
CA VAL A 135 -20.35 -20.07 -25.15
C VAL A 135 -20.75 -19.55 -26.51
N ASN A 136 -20.39 -20.27 -27.57
CA ASN A 136 -20.81 -19.94 -28.92
C ASN A 136 -22.32 -20.20 -29.08
N ALA A 137 -23.09 -19.17 -29.46
CA ALA A 137 -24.54 -19.23 -29.53
C ALA A 137 -25.06 -20.27 -30.55
N THR A 138 -24.33 -20.48 -31.65
CA THR A 138 -24.74 -21.37 -32.74
C THR A 138 -24.40 -22.84 -32.46
N SER A 139 -23.20 -23.10 -31.94
CA SER A 139 -22.69 -24.46 -31.71
C SER A 139 -22.94 -24.97 -30.29
N GLY A 140 -23.26 -24.09 -29.35
CA GLY A 140 -23.40 -24.41 -27.92
C GLY A 140 -22.08 -24.85 -27.27
N LYS A 141 -20.93 -24.68 -27.94
CA LYS A 141 -19.61 -25.10 -27.46
C LYS A 141 -18.88 -23.96 -26.77
N MET A 142 -18.02 -24.34 -25.83
CA MET A 142 -17.12 -23.41 -25.17
C MET A 142 -15.99 -22.97 -26.11
N GLU A 143 -15.84 -21.66 -26.29
CA GLU A 143 -14.71 -21.04 -26.98
C GLU A 143 -13.73 -20.46 -25.96
N LEU A 144 -12.48 -20.94 -26.02
CA LEU A 144 -11.40 -20.44 -25.17
C LEU A 144 -10.53 -19.40 -25.92
N PRO A 145 -9.89 -18.46 -25.23
CA PRO A 145 -9.17 -17.35 -25.87
C PRO A 145 -8.04 -17.78 -26.82
N VAL A 146 -7.23 -18.79 -26.48
CA VAL A 146 -6.10 -19.21 -27.32
C VAL A 146 -6.60 -19.81 -28.65
N PRO A 147 -7.50 -20.81 -28.66
CA PRO A 147 -8.10 -21.29 -29.91
C PRO A 147 -8.66 -20.18 -30.79
N GLN A 148 -9.36 -19.19 -30.21
CA GLN A 148 -9.91 -18.06 -30.95
C GLN A 148 -8.84 -17.24 -31.66
N VAL A 149 -7.74 -16.90 -30.98
CA VAL A 149 -6.61 -16.18 -31.62
C VAL A 149 -5.95 -17.03 -32.70
N ILE A 150 -5.90 -18.35 -32.54
CA ILE A 150 -5.38 -19.24 -33.58
C ILE A 150 -6.30 -19.28 -34.80
N ASP A 151 -7.62 -19.33 -34.61
CA ASP A 151 -8.58 -19.29 -35.70
C ASP A 151 -8.54 -17.96 -36.46
N TRP A 152 -8.35 -16.84 -35.75
CA TRP A 152 -8.06 -15.54 -36.37
C TRP A 152 -6.80 -15.57 -37.24
N LEU A 153 -5.70 -16.13 -36.73
CA LEU A 153 -4.45 -16.22 -37.49
C LEU A 153 -4.63 -17.12 -38.73
N ILE A 154 -5.30 -18.26 -38.61
CA ILE A 154 -5.58 -19.17 -39.73
C ILE A 154 -6.39 -18.46 -40.82
N ASP A 155 -7.40 -17.69 -40.43
CA ASP A 155 -8.21 -16.92 -41.39
C ASP A 155 -7.37 -15.92 -42.19
N LEU A 156 -6.46 -15.19 -41.55
CA LEU A 156 -5.56 -14.25 -42.25
C LEU A 156 -4.52 -14.94 -43.13
N LEU A 157 -4.07 -16.15 -42.75
CA LEU A 157 -3.20 -16.94 -43.62
C LEU A 157 -3.93 -17.42 -44.89
N GLY A 158 -5.25 -17.60 -44.83
CA GLY A 158 -6.07 -18.05 -45.96
C GLY A 158 -5.79 -19.49 -46.41
N THR A 159 -4.97 -20.23 -45.66
CA THR A 159 -4.55 -21.61 -45.93
C THR A 159 -4.32 -22.35 -44.61
N SER A 160 -3.95 -23.63 -44.66
CA SER A 160 -3.49 -24.31 -43.45
C SER A 160 -2.14 -23.76 -43.00
N ILE A 161 -1.93 -23.68 -41.69
CA ILE A 161 -0.66 -23.25 -41.09
C ILE A 161 0.54 -24.03 -41.65
N GLY A 162 0.39 -25.33 -41.94
CA GLY A 162 1.46 -26.15 -42.51
C GLY A 162 1.84 -25.78 -43.95
N GLN A 163 0.96 -25.11 -44.69
CA GLN A 163 1.21 -24.56 -46.02
C GLN A 163 1.77 -23.14 -45.99
N ALA A 164 1.62 -22.42 -44.87
CA ALA A 164 2.14 -21.07 -44.67
C ALA A 164 3.45 -21.03 -43.86
N LYS A 165 4.07 -22.18 -43.60
CA LYS A 165 5.22 -22.31 -42.69
C LYS A 165 6.55 -21.79 -43.22
N ASP A 166 6.65 -21.58 -44.54
CA ASP A 166 7.89 -21.16 -45.17
C ASP A 166 8.24 -19.74 -44.68
N GLY A 167 9.20 -19.65 -43.74
CA GLY A 167 9.60 -18.40 -43.08
C GLY A 167 9.27 -18.29 -41.58
N LEU A 168 8.60 -19.28 -40.97
CA LEU A 168 8.44 -19.39 -39.52
C LEU A 168 9.69 -19.96 -38.85
N GLY A 169 9.98 -19.51 -37.62
CA GLY A 169 11.14 -19.97 -36.85
C GLY A 169 11.06 -21.45 -36.46
N ASN A 170 12.22 -22.11 -36.29
CA ASN A 170 12.31 -23.50 -35.84
C ASN A 170 12.87 -23.57 -34.41
N LYS A 171 12.26 -24.38 -33.54
CA LYS A 171 12.79 -24.67 -32.21
C LYS A 171 13.84 -25.79 -32.26
N LYS A 172 15.07 -25.52 -31.82
CA LYS A 172 16.07 -26.58 -31.52
C LYS A 172 15.98 -26.94 -30.04
N ASN A 173 15.51 -28.15 -29.73
CA ASN A 173 15.57 -28.66 -28.35
C ASN A 173 17.00 -29.15 -28.01
N ALA A 174 17.34 -29.22 -26.72
CA ALA A 174 18.67 -29.62 -26.22
C ALA A 174 19.16 -31.02 -26.68
N ASN A 175 18.24 -31.86 -27.19
CA ASN A 175 18.52 -33.21 -27.70
C ASN A 175 18.44 -33.30 -29.24
N GLY A 176 18.43 -32.18 -29.97
CA GLY A 176 18.46 -32.17 -31.44
C GLY A 176 17.13 -32.47 -32.16
N TYR A 177 16.03 -32.71 -31.44
CA TYR A 177 14.70 -32.88 -32.04
C TYR A 177 14.05 -31.53 -32.40
N GLN A 178 13.59 -31.40 -33.66
CA GLN A 178 12.73 -30.31 -34.13
C GLN A 178 11.28 -30.58 -33.70
N ASP A 179 10.72 -29.72 -32.84
CA ASP A 179 9.27 -29.69 -32.62
C ASP A 179 8.65 -28.86 -33.75
N SER A 180 7.67 -29.43 -34.48
CA SER A 180 7.07 -28.72 -35.61
C SER A 180 6.09 -27.66 -35.10
N ILE A 181 6.21 -26.45 -35.64
CA ILE A 181 5.28 -25.36 -35.34
C ILE A 181 3.82 -25.75 -35.64
N GLU A 182 3.60 -26.60 -36.65
CA GLU A 182 2.30 -27.20 -36.99
C GLU A 182 1.69 -27.98 -35.81
N LYS A 183 2.48 -28.84 -35.15
CA LYS A 183 2.03 -29.61 -33.99
C LYS A 183 1.73 -28.69 -32.81
N SER A 184 2.57 -27.69 -32.57
CA SER A 184 2.36 -26.70 -31.52
C SER A 184 1.06 -25.91 -31.74
N LEU A 185 0.84 -25.40 -32.96
CA LEU A 185 -0.36 -24.64 -33.31
C LEU A 185 -1.62 -25.50 -33.29
N GLY A 186 -1.55 -26.75 -33.76
CA GLY A 186 -2.64 -27.72 -33.63
C GLY A 186 -3.00 -28.00 -32.16
N ASN A 187 -2.01 -28.12 -31.28
CA ASN A 187 -2.25 -28.25 -29.85
C ASN A 187 -2.89 -27.00 -29.26
N TRP A 188 -2.46 -25.80 -29.66
CA TRP A 188 -3.02 -24.53 -29.17
C TRP A 188 -4.45 -24.31 -29.63
N LYS A 189 -4.77 -24.67 -30.88
CA LYS A 189 -6.14 -24.71 -31.40
C LYS A 189 -7.04 -25.67 -30.61
N ASN A 190 -6.48 -26.78 -30.13
CA ASN A 190 -7.18 -27.72 -29.24
C ASN A 190 -7.17 -27.28 -27.75
N GLY A 191 -6.75 -26.05 -27.46
CA GLY A 191 -6.81 -25.46 -26.13
C GLY A 191 -5.55 -25.63 -25.27
N LEU A 192 -4.44 -26.15 -25.79
CA LEU A 192 -3.17 -26.15 -25.05
C LEU A 192 -2.67 -24.70 -24.88
N ILE A 193 -2.15 -24.36 -23.69
CA ILE A 193 -1.62 -23.02 -23.41
C ILE A 193 -0.19 -22.91 -23.97
N PRO A 194 0.11 -21.90 -24.80
CA PRO A 194 1.46 -21.69 -25.35
C PRO A 194 2.47 -21.34 -24.25
N ARG A 195 3.74 -21.72 -24.44
CA ARG A 195 4.83 -21.22 -23.59
C ARG A 195 5.33 -19.89 -24.16
N THR A 196 5.62 -18.93 -23.28
CA THR A 196 6.06 -17.57 -23.62
C THR A 196 7.30 -17.58 -24.53
N ASN A 197 8.32 -18.36 -24.17
CA ASN A 197 9.53 -18.50 -24.99
C ASN A 197 9.22 -19.09 -26.38
N SER A 198 8.32 -20.09 -26.45
CA SER A 198 7.94 -20.69 -27.74
C SER A 198 7.27 -19.67 -28.67
N LEU A 199 6.54 -18.68 -28.16
CA LEU A 199 5.92 -17.64 -29.00
C LEU A 199 6.99 -16.76 -29.66
N ARG A 200 8.04 -16.41 -28.94
CA ARG A 200 9.18 -15.65 -29.49
C ARG A 200 10.00 -16.48 -30.48
N ASP A 201 10.20 -17.77 -30.19
CA ASP A 201 10.92 -18.69 -31.07
C ASP A 201 10.21 -18.88 -32.43
N TYR A 202 8.88 -19.01 -32.40
CA TYR A 202 8.07 -19.28 -33.60
C TYR A 202 7.74 -18.03 -34.42
N PHE A 203 7.56 -16.88 -33.77
CA PHE A 203 7.22 -15.61 -34.41
C PHE A 203 8.28 -14.53 -34.14
N PRO A 204 9.54 -14.68 -34.58
CA PRO A 204 10.56 -13.64 -34.42
C PRO A 204 10.25 -12.41 -35.29
N GLU A 205 10.77 -11.22 -34.94
CA GLU A 205 10.45 -9.96 -35.65
C GLU A 205 10.76 -9.97 -37.15
N GLY A 206 11.76 -10.74 -37.58
CA GLY A 206 12.14 -10.90 -38.99
C GLY A 206 11.45 -12.05 -39.73
N ALA A 207 10.52 -12.79 -39.12
CA ALA A 207 9.83 -13.89 -39.80
C ALA A 207 8.93 -13.39 -40.92
N THR A 208 8.91 -14.11 -42.03
CA THR A 208 8.03 -13.85 -43.17
C THR A 208 6.93 -14.91 -43.20
N LEU A 209 5.68 -14.45 -43.17
CA LEU A 209 4.49 -15.29 -43.34
C LEU A 209 3.77 -14.87 -44.62
N ASP A 210 3.33 -15.85 -45.40
CA ASP A 210 2.47 -15.63 -46.56
C ASP A 210 1.01 -15.52 -46.09
N PHE A 211 0.46 -14.31 -46.17
CA PHE A 211 -0.92 -14.02 -45.78
C PHE A 211 -1.78 -13.90 -47.03
N LYS A 212 -2.54 -14.96 -47.36
CA LYS A 212 -3.46 -14.96 -48.51
C LYS A 212 -4.87 -14.50 -48.16
N GLY A 213 -5.16 -14.39 -46.86
CA GLY A 213 -6.46 -14.03 -46.33
C GLY A 213 -6.58 -12.56 -45.92
N VAL A 214 -5.67 -11.70 -46.35
CA VAL A 214 -5.64 -10.26 -46.05
C VAL A 214 -6.27 -9.44 -47.16
N PHE A 215 -6.72 -8.24 -46.82
CA PHE A 215 -7.23 -7.25 -47.77
C PHE A 215 -6.33 -6.02 -47.75
N GLU A 216 -5.61 -5.81 -48.85
CA GLU A 216 -4.71 -4.68 -49.05
C GLU A 216 -5.08 -3.99 -50.37
N VAL A 217 -5.27 -2.68 -50.33
CA VAL A 217 -5.49 -1.84 -51.52
C VAL A 217 -4.65 -0.58 -51.39
N GLU A 218 -4.10 -0.09 -52.51
CA GLU A 218 -3.28 1.13 -52.49
C GLU A 218 -4.14 2.36 -52.15
N ASP A 219 -3.64 3.21 -51.24
CA ASP A 219 -4.35 4.41 -50.79
C ASP A 219 -4.60 5.43 -51.91
N SER A 220 -3.79 5.40 -52.97
CA SER A 220 -3.89 6.26 -54.16
C SER A 220 -5.06 5.93 -55.09
N LEU A 221 -5.67 4.74 -54.97
CA LEU A 221 -6.76 4.30 -55.84
C LEU A 221 -8.06 5.08 -55.58
N ALA A 222 -8.86 5.24 -56.63
CA ALA A 222 -10.20 5.82 -56.52
C ALA A 222 -11.13 4.94 -55.67
N ASN A 223 -12.09 5.57 -54.99
CA ASN A 223 -12.93 4.92 -53.97
C ASN A 223 -13.82 3.80 -54.56
N ASP A 224 -14.29 3.97 -55.79
CA ASP A 224 -15.05 2.98 -56.55
C ASP A 224 -14.21 1.73 -56.89
N VAL A 225 -12.93 1.92 -57.21
CA VAL A 225 -11.98 0.82 -57.45
C VAL A 225 -11.70 0.06 -56.16
N LYS A 226 -11.49 0.77 -55.05
CA LYS A 226 -11.31 0.15 -53.71
C LYS A 226 -12.55 -0.65 -53.29
N PHE A 227 -13.74 -0.11 -53.53
CA PHE A 227 -14.99 -0.80 -53.24
C PHE A 227 -15.20 -2.06 -54.09
N THR A 228 -14.87 -1.99 -55.39
CA THR A 228 -14.91 -3.16 -56.28
C THR A 228 -13.95 -4.26 -55.82
N ALA A 229 -12.73 -3.89 -55.41
CA ALA A 229 -11.76 -4.82 -54.85
C ALA A 229 -12.26 -5.46 -53.54
N ALA A 230 -12.93 -4.68 -52.68
CA ALA A 230 -13.54 -5.18 -51.45
C ALA A 230 -14.63 -6.22 -51.73
N LEU A 231 -15.53 -5.99 -52.68
CA LEU A 231 -16.55 -6.96 -53.07
C LEU A 231 -15.93 -8.26 -53.62
N ALA A 232 -14.92 -8.14 -54.48
CA ALA A 232 -14.19 -9.30 -55.01
C ALA A 232 -13.50 -10.11 -53.90
N PHE A 233 -12.91 -9.44 -52.92
CA PHE A 233 -12.29 -10.07 -51.75
C PHE A 233 -13.32 -10.85 -50.92
N ILE A 234 -14.47 -10.25 -50.62
CA ILE A 234 -15.56 -10.93 -49.89
C ILE A 234 -16.07 -12.16 -50.64
N GLN A 235 -16.26 -12.05 -51.95
CA GLN A 235 -16.66 -13.19 -52.78
C GLN A 235 -15.61 -14.31 -52.75
N SER A 236 -14.31 -13.97 -52.79
CA SER A 236 -13.23 -14.95 -52.71
C SER A 236 -13.21 -15.70 -51.36
N LYS A 237 -13.55 -15.00 -50.28
CA LYS A 237 -13.68 -15.55 -48.92
C LYS A 237 -14.99 -16.32 -48.69
N LYS A 238 -15.95 -16.22 -49.63
CA LYS A 238 -17.29 -16.85 -49.55
C LYS A 238 -18.08 -16.47 -48.29
N LEU A 239 -17.94 -15.22 -47.85
CA LEU A 239 -18.63 -14.73 -46.66
C LEU A 239 -20.07 -14.36 -47.00
N SER A 240 -21.02 -14.86 -46.22
CA SER A 240 -22.40 -14.41 -46.26
C SER A 240 -22.57 -13.05 -45.59
N VAL A 241 -23.76 -12.44 -45.74
CA VAL A 241 -24.13 -11.21 -45.01
C VAL A 241 -24.03 -11.44 -43.49
N ASP A 242 -24.47 -12.60 -43.01
CA ASP A 242 -24.45 -12.93 -41.59
C ASP A 242 -23.02 -13.15 -41.09
N ASP A 243 -22.18 -13.83 -41.87
CA ASP A 243 -20.75 -13.94 -41.55
C ASP A 243 -20.10 -12.54 -41.46
N LEU A 244 -20.43 -11.63 -42.39
CA LEU A 244 -19.89 -10.27 -42.38
C LEU A 244 -20.34 -9.46 -41.16
N ARG A 245 -21.59 -9.60 -40.72
CA ARG A 245 -22.09 -8.96 -39.50
C ARG A 245 -21.30 -9.38 -38.26
N ASP A 246 -20.87 -10.63 -38.20
CA ASP A 246 -20.05 -11.15 -37.11
C ASP A 246 -18.57 -10.73 -37.23
N GLN A 247 -18.15 -10.23 -38.39
CA GLN A 247 -16.75 -9.91 -38.70
C GLN A 247 -16.42 -8.43 -38.62
N ILE A 248 -17.36 -7.55 -38.95
CA ILE A 248 -17.15 -6.10 -38.96
C ILE A 248 -18.29 -5.37 -38.22
N PRO A 249 -18.03 -4.21 -37.58
CA PRO A 249 -19.00 -3.47 -36.78
C PRO A 249 -20.04 -2.71 -37.64
N MET A 250 -20.65 -3.40 -38.61
CA MET A 250 -21.70 -2.92 -39.51
C MET A 250 -22.97 -3.79 -39.34
N THR A 251 -23.47 -3.87 -38.11
CA THR A 251 -24.46 -4.89 -37.69
C THR A 251 -25.92 -4.50 -37.90
N GLN A 252 -26.21 -3.27 -38.35
CA GLN A 252 -27.58 -2.81 -38.57
C GLN A 252 -28.25 -3.61 -39.71
N ALA A 253 -29.47 -4.10 -39.49
CA ALA A 253 -30.23 -4.82 -40.50
C ALA A 253 -30.44 -3.97 -41.77
N GLY A 254 -30.24 -4.57 -42.95
CA GLY A 254 -30.36 -3.90 -44.25
C GLY A 254 -29.13 -3.08 -44.67
N ARG A 255 -28.23 -2.72 -43.73
CA ARG A 255 -27.05 -1.89 -44.04
C ARG A 255 -26.03 -2.64 -44.88
N LEU A 256 -25.65 -3.84 -44.46
CA LEU A 256 -24.73 -4.68 -45.23
C LEU A 256 -25.37 -5.21 -46.51
N GLU A 257 -26.66 -5.54 -46.50
CA GLU A 257 -27.38 -5.93 -47.71
C GLU A 257 -27.33 -4.83 -48.78
N ALA A 258 -27.61 -3.58 -48.40
CA ALA A 258 -27.53 -2.44 -49.30
C ALA A 258 -26.09 -2.20 -49.82
N VAL A 259 -25.08 -2.50 -49.00
CA VAL A 259 -23.68 -2.42 -49.44
C VAL A 259 -23.38 -3.51 -50.46
N LEU A 260 -23.78 -4.76 -50.21
CA LEU A 260 -23.48 -5.90 -51.09
C LEU A 260 -24.30 -5.89 -52.39
N ASP A 261 -25.53 -5.39 -52.37
CA ASP A 261 -26.36 -5.17 -53.57
C ASP A 261 -26.05 -3.85 -54.30
N GLN A 262 -25.08 -3.08 -53.77
CA GLN A 262 -24.56 -1.81 -54.28
C GLN A 262 -25.54 -0.63 -54.25
N SER A 263 -26.70 -0.77 -53.60
CA SER A 263 -27.69 0.31 -53.42
C SER A 263 -27.35 1.31 -52.29
N ALA A 264 -26.34 1.03 -51.47
CA ALA A 264 -25.87 1.92 -50.40
C ALA A 264 -25.21 3.22 -50.93
N SER A 265 -25.17 4.24 -50.07
CA SER A 265 -24.47 5.50 -50.34
C SER A 265 -22.96 5.31 -50.47
N ASP A 266 -22.28 6.27 -51.12
CA ASP A 266 -20.82 6.22 -51.28
C ASP A 266 -20.09 6.27 -49.93
N ASP A 267 -20.63 6.98 -48.94
CA ASP A 267 -20.09 7.01 -47.58
C ASP A 267 -20.16 5.63 -46.90
N GLU A 268 -21.27 4.90 -47.07
CA GLU A 268 -21.43 3.55 -46.53
C GLU A 268 -20.52 2.53 -47.22
N LYS A 269 -20.34 2.67 -48.55
CA LYS A 269 -19.38 1.87 -49.33
C LYS A 269 -17.95 2.12 -48.86
N LEU A 270 -17.59 3.38 -48.61
CA LEU A 270 -16.28 3.77 -48.09
C LEU A 270 -16.03 3.23 -46.68
N GLU A 271 -17.02 3.34 -45.80
CA GLU A 271 -16.93 2.80 -44.44
C GLU A 271 -16.76 1.28 -44.48
N PHE A 272 -17.48 0.58 -45.36
CA PHE A 272 -17.30 -0.86 -45.57
C PHE A 272 -15.86 -1.22 -45.97
N VAL A 273 -15.28 -0.52 -46.95
CA VAL A 273 -13.86 -0.71 -47.34
C VAL A 273 -12.93 -0.48 -46.15
N ARG A 274 -13.13 0.60 -45.39
CA ARG A 274 -12.31 0.95 -44.21
C ARG A 274 -12.37 -0.14 -43.14
N LEU A 275 -13.55 -0.70 -42.89
CA LEU A 275 -13.74 -1.78 -41.93
C LEU A 275 -13.05 -3.07 -42.39
N LEU A 276 -13.08 -3.40 -43.70
CA LEU A 276 -12.36 -4.55 -44.25
C LEU A 276 -10.84 -4.37 -44.20
N LEU A 277 -10.34 -3.18 -44.56
CA LEU A 277 -8.93 -2.82 -44.43
C LEU A 277 -8.43 -2.97 -42.99
N THR A 278 -9.29 -2.72 -42.01
CA THR A 278 -8.95 -2.92 -40.60
C THR A 278 -9.02 -4.40 -40.21
N ARG A 279 -10.12 -5.10 -40.53
CA ARG A 279 -10.38 -6.50 -40.14
C ARG A 279 -9.38 -7.48 -40.76
N TYR A 280 -9.04 -7.27 -42.02
CA TYR A 280 -8.17 -8.16 -42.78
C TYR A 280 -6.80 -7.52 -43.02
N ALA A 281 -6.38 -6.60 -42.16
CA ALA A 281 -5.04 -6.03 -42.18
C ALA A 281 -3.98 -7.12 -41.99
N LYS A 282 -2.84 -6.98 -42.70
CA LYS A 282 -1.68 -7.82 -42.49
C LYS A 282 -1.08 -7.57 -41.10
N PRO A 283 -1.02 -8.58 -40.21
CA PRO A 283 -0.52 -8.39 -38.86
C PRO A 283 1.01 -8.48 -38.84
N SER A 284 1.65 -7.69 -37.98
CA SER A 284 3.06 -7.89 -37.65
C SER A 284 3.25 -9.11 -36.74
N MET A 285 4.47 -9.65 -36.68
CA MET A 285 4.80 -10.73 -35.74
C MET A 285 4.58 -10.30 -34.29
N GLY A 286 4.87 -9.03 -33.96
CA GLY A 286 4.59 -8.45 -32.64
C GLY A 286 3.10 -8.51 -32.30
N ILE A 287 2.22 -8.14 -33.23
CA ILE A 287 0.76 -8.23 -33.03
C ILE A 287 0.32 -9.68 -32.78
N ILE A 288 0.85 -10.64 -33.56
CA ILE A 288 0.53 -12.06 -33.36
C ILE A 288 0.95 -12.53 -31.97
N ARG A 289 2.19 -12.22 -31.55
CA ARG A 289 2.70 -12.57 -30.22
C ARG A 289 1.85 -11.93 -29.13
N GLN A 290 1.58 -10.63 -29.21
CA GLN A 290 0.83 -9.88 -28.20
C GLN A 290 -0.58 -10.47 -27.99
N ARG A 291 -1.30 -10.80 -29.06
CA ARG A 291 -2.63 -11.44 -28.96
C ARG A 291 -2.56 -12.82 -28.33
N LEU A 292 -1.57 -13.63 -28.71
CA LEU A 292 -1.37 -14.94 -28.11
C LEU A 292 -0.96 -14.86 -26.65
N LEU A 293 -0.17 -13.86 -26.25
CA LEU A 293 0.24 -13.63 -24.87
C LEU A 293 -0.95 -13.23 -23.98
N VAL A 294 -1.83 -12.34 -24.45
CA VAL A 294 -3.05 -11.99 -23.70
C VAL A 294 -4.03 -13.15 -23.66
N ALA A 295 -4.27 -13.83 -24.78
CA ALA A 295 -5.13 -15.02 -24.80
C ALA A 295 -4.62 -16.12 -23.87
N ARG A 296 -3.29 -16.35 -23.86
CA ARG A 296 -2.62 -17.26 -22.93
C ARG A 296 -2.90 -16.86 -21.49
N MET A 297 -2.68 -15.59 -21.15
CA MET A 297 -2.85 -15.07 -19.79
C MET A 297 -4.28 -15.28 -19.29
N VAL A 298 -5.28 -14.89 -20.09
CA VAL A 298 -6.68 -15.04 -19.70
C VAL A 298 -7.08 -16.51 -19.62
N GLN A 299 -6.64 -17.35 -20.56
CA GLN A 299 -6.97 -18.77 -20.56
C GLN A 299 -6.32 -19.53 -19.39
N ASP A 300 -5.05 -19.26 -19.07
CA ASP A 300 -4.39 -19.84 -17.90
C ASP A 300 -5.06 -19.40 -16.59
N GLY A 301 -5.32 -18.09 -16.46
CA GLY A 301 -6.04 -17.52 -15.33
C GLY A 301 -7.42 -18.14 -15.15
N TYR A 302 -8.20 -18.28 -16.24
CA TYR A 302 -9.49 -18.95 -16.25
C TYR A 302 -9.40 -20.38 -15.73
N ARG A 303 -8.44 -21.19 -16.23
CA ARG A 303 -8.28 -22.59 -15.81
C ARG A 303 -7.97 -22.72 -14.32
N ARG A 304 -7.03 -21.91 -13.83
CA ARG A 304 -6.60 -21.97 -12.43
C ARG A 304 -7.69 -21.45 -11.50
N LEU A 305 -8.33 -20.35 -11.85
CA LEU A 305 -9.43 -19.79 -11.07
C LEU A 305 -10.65 -20.73 -11.05
N ARG A 306 -11.00 -21.34 -12.19
CA ARG A 306 -12.05 -22.36 -12.29
C ARG A 306 -11.71 -23.58 -11.45
N GLY A 307 -10.48 -24.08 -11.52
CA GLY A 307 -10.03 -25.19 -10.66
C GLY A 307 -10.07 -24.87 -9.17
N PHE A 308 -9.92 -23.61 -8.78
CA PHE A 308 -10.00 -23.19 -7.39
C PHE A 308 -11.45 -22.98 -6.91
N LEU A 309 -12.28 -22.28 -7.68
CA LEU A 309 -13.67 -21.97 -7.31
C LEU A 309 -14.62 -23.16 -7.55
N CYS A 310 -14.37 -23.94 -8.60
CA CYS A 310 -15.22 -25.02 -9.11
C CYS A 310 -14.37 -26.24 -9.49
N PRO A 311 -13.72 -26.92 -8.52
CA PRO A 311 -12.68 -27.94 -8.78
C PRO A 311 -13.14 -29.11 -9.66
N ASP A 312 -14.41 -29.51 -9.55
CA ASP A 312 -14.96 -30.67 -10.28
C ASP A 312 -15.54 -30.33 -11.67
N VAL A 313 -15.46 -29.05 -12.08
CA VAL A 313 -16.05 -28.56 -13.33
C VAL A 313 -15.00 -28.57 -14.43
N LYS A 314 -15.31 -29.05 -15.64
CA LYS A 314 -14.39 -29.03 -16.80
C LYS A 314 -14.34 -27.64 -17.44
N ASP A 315 -13.22 -27.30 -18.09
CA ASP A 315 -13.07 -26.03 -18.83
C ASP A 315 -14.11 -25.81 -19.93
N THR A 316 -14.59 -26.91 -20.50
CA THR A 316 -15.57 -26.92 -21.59
C THR A 316 -17.01 -26.92 -21.10
N CYS A 317 -17.24 -26.82 -19.78
CA CYS A 317 -18.58 -26.76 -19.21
C CYS A 317 -19.24 -25.42 -19.58
N THR A 318 -20.43 -25.51 -20.18
CA THR A 318 -21.20 -24.36 -20.66
C THR A 318 -22.36 -23.97 -19.75
N ASP A 319 -22.60 -24.74 -18.68
CA ASP A 319 -23.63 -24.45 -17.66
C ASP A 319 -23.12 -23.39 -16.67
N PRO A 320 -23.70 -22.18 -16.63
CA PRO A 320 -23.26 -21.10 -15.75
C PRO A 320 -23.53 -21.35 -14.26
N SER A 321 -24.42 -22.29 -13.92
CA SER A 321 -24.70 -22.67 -12.53
C SER A 321 -23.58 -23.52 -11.93
N GLN A 322 -22.88 -24.28 -12.78
CA GLN A 322 -21.71 -25.10 -12.42
C GLN A 322 -20.41 -24.32 -12.67
N ASN A 323 -20.24 -23.80 -13.89
CA ASN A 323 -19.11 -22.98 -14.28
C ASN A 323 -19.38 -21.51 -13.97
N LYS A 324 -19.24 -21.16 -12.69
CA LYS A 324 -19.52 -19.81 -12.18
C LYS A 324 -18.75 -18.71 -12.92
N LEU A 325 -17.58 -19.00 -13.49
CA LEU A 325 -16.77 -18.02 -14.22
C LEU A 325 -17.48 -17.48 -15.49
N LEU A 326 -18.46 -18.21 -16.05
CA LEU A 326 -19.28 -17.70 -17.16
C LEU A 326 -20.10 -16.48 -16.74
N GLN A 327 -20.56 -16.42 -15.49
CA GLN A 327 -21.28 -15.26 -14.95
C GLN A 327 -20.36 -14.04 -14.85
N LEU A 328 -19.09 -14.24 -14.47
CA LEU A 328 -18.08 -13.18 -14.46
C LEU A 328 -17.79 -12.69 -15.89
N ALA A 329 -17.66 -13.59 -16.87
CA ALA A 329 -17.51 -13.21 -18.28
C ALA A 329 -18.72 -12.42 -18.79
N GLY A 330 -19.94 -12.82 -18.39
CA GLY A 330 -21.17 -12.09 -18.69
C GLY A 330 -21.16 -10.68 -18.10
N ILE A 331 -20.84 -10.54 -16.81
CA ILE A 331 -20.67 -9.24 -16.15
C ILE A 331 -19.66 -8.37 -16.90
N PHE A 332 -18.50 -8.92 -17.24
CA PHE A 332 -17.48 -8.20 -17.98
C PHE A 332 -18.03 -7.68 -19.31
N GLY A 333 -18.63 -8.57 -20.12
CA GLY A 333 -19.16 -8.22 -21.43
C GLY A 333 -20.22 -7.12 -21.35
N THR A 334 -21.14 -7.21 -20.37
CA THR A 334 -22.16 -6.18 -20.15
C THR A 334 -21.54 -4.83 -19.81
N ILE A 335 -20.63 -4.76 -18.85
CA ILE A 335 -20.03 -3.49 -18.42
C ILE A 335 -19.14 -2.89 -19.50
N TYR A 336 -18.38 -3.72 -20.20
CA TYR A 336 -17.56 -3.30 -21.34
C TYR A 336 -18.44 -2.64 -22.41
N ASN A 337 -19.48 -3.34 -22.86
CA ASN A 337 -20.37 -2.86 -23.92
C ASN A 337 -21.14 -1.60 -23.52
N LEU A 338 -21.61 -1.51 -22.28
CA LEU A 338 -22.30 -0.31 -21.77
C LEU A 338 -21.37 0.90 -21.71
N THR A 339 -20.10 0.68 -21.38
CA THR A 339 -19.08 1.74 -21.34
C THR A 339 -18.79 2.25 -22.75
N VAL A 340 -18.64 1.33 -23.72
CA VAL A 340 -18.48 1.67 -25.14
C VAL A 340 -19.71 2.41 -25.71
N ASP A 341 -20.93 1.96 -25.40
CA ASP A 341 -22.16 2.66 -25.80
C ASP A 341 -22.22 4.07 -25.21
N ALA A 342 -21.89 4.22 -23.91
CA ALA A 342 -21.95 5.51 -23.24
C ALA A 342 -20.98 6.51 -23.88
N TRP A 343 -19.75 6.09 -24.18
CA TRP A 343 -18.74 6.93 -24.83
C TRP A 343 -19.14 7.33 -26.25
N LYS A 344 -19.56 6.37 -27.08
CA LYS A 344 -19.92 6.64 -28.49
C LYS A 344 -21.05 7.64 -28.68
N ASN A 345 -21.89 7.81 -27.65
CA ASN A 345 -23.09 8.61 -27.72
C ASN A 345 -23.09 9.75 -26.68
N SER A 346 -21.92 10.21 -26.25
CA SER A 346 -21.78 11.32 -25.30
C SER A 346 -20.61 12.23 -25.70
N ASP A 347 -20.84 13.54 -25.69
CA ASP A 347 -19.79 14.50 -26.10
C ASP A 347 -18.83 14.86 -24.95
N THR A 348 -19.19 14.53 -23.71
CA THR A 348 -18.38 14.85 -22.52
C THR A 348 -18.34 13.69 -21.55
N ARG A 349 -17.26 13.65 -20.75
CA ARG A 349 -17.07 12.61 -19.74
C ARG A 349 -18.20 12.55 -18.71
N GLN A 350 -18.75 13.70 -18.32
CA GLN A 350 -19.87 13.75 -17.37
C GLN A 350 -21.15 13.15 -17.98
N LYS A 351 -21.46 13.46 -19.24
CA LYS A 351 -22.61 12.87 -19.95
C LYS A 351 -22.43 11.37 -20.12
N GLU A 352 -21.20 10.92 -20.42
CA GLU A 352 -20.83 9.51 -20.52
C GLU A 352 -21.09 8.78 -19.21
N ASP A 353 -20.58 9.31 -18.09
CA ASP A 353 -20.75 8.72 -16.76
C ASP A 353 -22.24 8.62 -16.37
N ILE A 354 -23.04 9.68 -16.63
CA ILE A 354 -24.49 9.69 -16.40
C ILE A 354 -25.19 8.65 -17.26
N ARG A 355 -24.85 8.57 -18.55
CA ARG A 355 -25.48 7.63 -19.50
C ARG A 355 -25.17 6.19 -19.10
N PHE A 356 -23.90 5.88 -18.83
CA PHE A 356 -23.48 4.57 -18.35
C PHE A 356 -24.29 4.15 -17.12
N GLU A 357 -24.33 5.03 -16.11
CA GLU A 357 -25.02 4.73 -14.87
C GLU A 357 -26.54 4.59 -15.08
N SER A 358 -27.16 5.40 -15.96
CA SER A 358 -28.60 5.31 -16.25
C SER A 358 -29.04 3.96 -16.85
N ARG A 359 -28.12 3.23 -17.50
CA ARG A 359 -28.38 1.94 -18.15
C ARG A 359 -28.29 0.75 -17.20
N LEU A 360 -27.72 0.92 -16.01
CA LEU A 360 -27.61 -0.14 -15.02
C LEU A 360 -28.94 -0.32 -14.27
N ALA A 361 -29.28 -1.58 -13.99
CA ALA A 361 -30.47 -1.90 -13.21
C ALA A 361 -30.34 -1.38 -11.76
N PRO A 362 -31.41 -0.84 -11.14
CA PRO A 362 -31.34 -0.26 -9.80
C PRO A 362 -30.79 -1.20 -8.71
N TRP A 363 -31.14 -2.49 -8.77
CA TRP A 363 -30.63 -3.48 -7.80
C TRP A 363 -29.15 -3.80 -7.98
N ASP A 364 -28.62 -3.75 -9.21
CA ASP A 364 -27.20 -4.01 -9.44
C ASP A 364 -26.34 -2.77 -9.10
N LYS A 365 -26.89 -1.55 -9.22
CA LYS A 365 -26.26 -0.33 -8.67
C LYS A 365 -26.06 -0.43 -7.16
N ALA A 366 -27.08 -0.90 -6.44
CA ALA A 366 -27.02 -1.12 -5.00
C ALA A 366 -26.29 -2.43 -4.61
N GLY A 367 -25.66 -3.12 -5.57
CA GLY A 367 -25.06 -4.43 -5.37
C GLY A 367 -23.75 -4.58 -6.15
N ILE A 368 -23.75 -5.48 -7.14
CA ILE A 368 -22.52 -5.93 -7.82
C ILE A 368 -21.78 -4.83 -8.62
N PHE A 369 -22.43 -3.70 -8.92
CA PHE A 369 -21.81 -2.59 -9.67
C PHE A 369 -21.49 -1.37 -8.82
N LEU A 370 -21.62 -1.47 -7.50
CA LEU A 370 -21.38 -0.35 -6.59
C LEU A 370 -19.95 0.23 -6.75
N SER A 371 -18.96 -0.62 -6.99
CA SER A 371 -17.55 -0.24 -7.19
C SER A 371 -17.27 0.61 -8.43
N ILE A 372 -18.20 0.65 -9.40
CA ILE A 372 -18.00 1.31 -10.69
C ILE A 372 -19.00 2.44 -10.96
N LEU A 373 -19.77 2.84 -9.95
CA LEU A 373 -20.72 3.96 -10.07
C LEU A 373 -19.97 5.29 -10.01
N PRO A 374 -19.98 6.10 -11.10
CA PRO A 374 -19.33 7.41 -11.09
C PRO A 374 -19.88 8.34 -10.00
N SER A 375 -21.20 8.26 -9.73
CA SER A 375 -21.87 9.07 -8.70
C SER A 375 -21.37 8.80 -7.27
N LEU A 376 -20.79 7.62 -7.01
CA LEU A 376 -20.34 7.19 -5.68
C LEU A 376 -18.81 7.11 -5.54
N LYS A 377 -18.03 7.59 -6.52
CA LYS A 377 -16.57 7.42 -6.59
C LYS A 377 -15.82 7.59 -5.25
N ASN A 378 -16.20 8.58 -4.44
CA ASN A 378 -15.51 8.91 -3.18
C ASN A 378 -15.98 8.12 -1.94
N ARG A 379 -17.07 7.35 -2.05
CA ARG A 379 -17.69 6.61 -0.94
C ARG A 379 -18.00 5.14 -1.28
N ALA A 380 -17.80 4.74 -2.53
CA ALA A 380 -18.07 3.41 -3.01
C ALA A 380 -17.27 2.32 -2.27
N TYR A 381 -16.04 2.61 -1.84
CA TYR A 381 -15.24 1.63 -1.10
C TYR A 381 -15.86 1.32 0.27
N THR A 382 -16.32 2.33 1.02
CA THR A 382 -16.96 2.15 2.34
C THR A 382 -18.28 1.40 2.21
N GLU A 383 -19.14 1.82 1.28
CA GLU A 383 -20.43 1.15 1.06
C GLU A 383 -20.24 -0.29 0.58
N LEU A 384 -19.25 -0.55 -0.27
CA LEU A 384 -18.91 -1.90 -0.71
C LEU A 384 -18.38 -2.75 0.44
N ALA A 385 -17.46 -2.23 1.25
CA ALA A 385 -16.87 -2.95 2.37
C ALA A 385 -17.93 -3.31 3.43
N GLU A 386 -18.88 -2.41 3.69
CA GLU A 386 -20.03 -2.70 4.55
C GLU A 386 -20.90 -3.83 3.97
N LEU A 387 -21.21 -3.75 2.66
CA LEU A 387 -21.98 -4.78 1.97
C LEU A 387 -21.27 -6.14 2.03
N LEU A 388 -19.98 -6.18 1.71
CA LEU A 388 -19.16 -7.40 1.73
C LEU A 388 -19.08 -7.99 3.14
N THR A 389 -18.85 -7.16 4.16
CA THR A 389 -18.82 -7.61 5.56
C THR A 389 -20.14 -8.27 5.96
N ARG A 390 -21.28 -7.65 5.64
CA ARG A 390 -22.60 -8.20 5.92
C ARG A 390 -22.85 -9.51 5.18
N ARG A 391 -22.41 -9.63 3.93
CA ARG A 391 -22.55 -10.84 3.12
C ARG A 391 -21.72 -11.98 3.69
N LEU A 392 -20.42 -11.75 3.89
CA LEU A 392 -19.47 -12.76 4.34
C LEU A 392 -19.77 -13.22 5.78
N ALA A 393 -20.34 -12.36 6.63
CA ALA A 393 -20.80 -12.73 7.97
C ALA A 393 -21.95 -13.74 7.98
N LYS A 394 -22.75 -13.81 6.91
CA LYS A 394 -23.90 -14.73 6.79
C LYS A 394 -23.52 -16.08 6.18
N LEU A 395 -22.30 -16.25 5.68
CA LEU A 395 -21.84 -17.49 5.05
C LEU A 395 -21.22 -18.43 6.08
N ALA A 396 -21.49 -19.72 5.92
CA ALA A 396 -20.76 -20.79 6.59
C ALA A 396 -19.64 -21.34 5.70
N ASP A 397 -18.63 -21.92 6.34
CA ASP A 397 -17.53 -22.61 5.66
C ASP A 397 -18.08 -23.72 4.76
N GLY A 398 -17.68 -23.72 3.48
CA GLY A 398 -18.11 -24.70 2.50
C GLY A 398 -19.46 -24.43 1.83
N ASP A 399 -20.22 -23.39 2.20
CA ASP A 399 -21.46 -23.03 1.48
C ASP A 399 -21.20 -22.82 -0.03
N ALA A 400 -22.18 -23.17 -0.85
CA ALA A 400 -22.11 -23.00 -2.30
C ALA A 400 -21.97 -21.52 -2.69
N LEU A 401 -21.24 -21.27 -3.78
CA LEU A 401 -21.11 -19.94 -4.36
C LEU A 401 -22.45 -19.49 -4.94
N GLU A 402 -22.92 -18.31 -4.56
CA GLU A 402 -24.18 -17.77 -5.06
C GLU A 402 -24.10 -17.42 -6.55
N ASP A 403 -25.24 -17.51 -7.24
CA ASP A 403 -25.35 -16.98 -8.59
C ASP A 403 -25.47 -15.45 -8.54
N LEU A 404 -24.56 -14.79 -9.24
CA LEU A 404 -24.50 -13.33 -9.33
C LEU A 404 -25.39 -12.81 -10.46
N VAL A 405 -25.48 -13.50 -11.60
CA VAL A 405 -26.30 -13.07 -12.75
C VAL A 405 -26.84 -14.29 -13.50
N GLY A 406 -28.07 -14.19 -14.00
CA GLY A 406 -28.60 -15.15 -14.99
C GLY A 406 -28.15 -14.75 -16.39
N LEU A 407 -27.69 -15.71 -17.18
CA LEU A 407 -27.23 -15.48 -18.55
C LEU A 407 -28.30 -15.76 -19.61
N ASP A 408 -29.50 -16.14 -19.17
CA ASP A 408 -30.65 -16.49 -20.00
C ASP A 408 -31.96 -16.06 -19.33
N ILE A 409 -33.05 -16.11 -20.09
CA ILE A 409 -34.38 -15.64 -19.66
C ILE A 409 -34.99 -16.54 -18.55
N GLU A 410 -34.55 -17.79 -18.45
CA GLU A 410 -35.08 -18.75 -17.48
C GLU A 410 -34.43 -18.58 -16.11
N SER A 411 -33.11 -18.38 -16.06
CA SER A 411 -32.34 -18.26 -14.82
C SER A 411 -32.39 -16.87 -14.19
N ALA A 412 -32.51 -15.80 -14.99
CA ALA A 412 -32.45 -14.42 -14.50
C ALA A 412 -33.52 -14.03 -13.47
N PRO A 413 -34.82 -14.38 -13.62
CA PRO A 413 -35.88 -13.90 -12.71
C PRO A 413 -35.67 -14.32 -11.25
N ALA A 414 -35.28 -15.57 -10.99
CA ALA A 414 -35.07 -16.08 -9.64
C ALA A 414 -33.90 -15.37 -8.94
N ILE A 415 -32.79 -15.15 -9.67
CA ILE A 415 -31.60 -14.46 -9.17
C ILE A 415 -31.93 -12.99 -8.85
N ILE A 416 -32.64 -12.30 -9.75
CA ILE A 416 -33.05 -10.90 -9.55
C ILE A 416 -34.00 -10.78 -8.36
N ALA A 417 -34.99 -11.68 -8.23
CA ALA A 417 -35.91 -11.69 -7.10
C ALA A 417 -35.17 -11.86 -5.76
N ALA A 418 -34.23 -12.80 -5.69
CA ALA A 418 -33.40 -13.01 -4.51
C ALA A 418 -32.57 -11.76 -4.16
N LYS A 419 -31.92 -11.12 -5.14
CA LYS A 419 -31.20 -9.84 -4.93
C LYS A 419 -32.11 -8.75 -4.38
N CYS A 420 -33.26 -8.53 -5.03
CA CYS A 420 -34.21 -7.51 -4.63
C CYS A 420 -34.74 -7.73 -3.22
N GLN A 421 -35.03 -8.97 -2.84
CA GLN A 421 -35.49 -9.29 -1.49
C GLN A 421 -34.40 -8.97 -0.45
N ARG A 422 -33.15 -9.35 -0.72
CA ARG A 422 -32.03 -9.06 0.19
C ARG A 422 -31.82 -7.56 0.40
N LEU A 423 -31.88 -6.76 -0.68
CA LEU A 423 -31.77 -5.30 -0.58
C LEU A 423 -32.92 -4.69 0.26
N LYS A 424 -34.14 -5.22 0.13
CA LYS A 424 -35.28 -4.80 0.97
C LYS A 424 -35.04 -5.14 2.44
N ASP A 425 -34.56 -6.35 2.73
CA ASP A 425 -34.28 -6.80 4.09
C ASP A 425 -33.19 -5.95 4.75
N GLU A 426 -32.11 -5.66 4.02
CA GLU A 426 -31.01 -4.80 4.46
C GLU A 426 -31.45 -3.36 4.72
N ASN A 427 -32.27 -2.80 3.84
CA ASN A 427 -32.85 -1.47 4.06
C ASN A 427 -33.78 -1.45 5.29
N ALA A 428 -34.59 -2.50 5.47
CA ALA A 428 -35.45 -2.63 6.64
C ALA A 428 -34.63 -2.76 7.94
N GLU A 429 -33.51 -3.49 7.92
CA GLU A 429 -32.55 -3.55 9.03
C GLU A 429 -31.97 -2.17 9.35
N ASN A 430 -31.51 -1.42 8.34
CA ASN A 430 -30.97 -0.07 8.52
C ASN A 430 -31.99 0.88 9.15
N VAL A 431 -33.25 0.85 8.71
CA VAL A 431 -34.32 1.64 9.33
C VAL A 431 -34.54 1.24 10.79
N ARG A 432 -34.51 -0.07 11.11
CA ARG A 432 -34.64 -0.55 12.50
C ARG A 432 -33.48 -0.13 13.39
N ILE A 433 -32.24 -0.13 12.88
CA ILE A 433 -31.04 0.33 13.62
C ILE A 433 -31.21 1.79 14.06
N HIS A 434 -31.50 2.69 13.11
CA HIS A 434 -31.68 4.11 13.40
C HIS A 434 -32.86 4.33 14.37
N GLY A 435 -34.00 3.70 14.10
CA GLY A 435 -35.17 3.80 14.96
C GLY A 435 -34.93 3.24 16.38
N LEU A 436 -34.09 2.22 16.54
CA LEU A 436 -33.73 1.67 17.85
C LEU A 436 -32.81 2.62 18.62
N ILE A 437 -31.82 3.23 17.96
CA ILE A 437 -30.94 4.24 18.56
C ILE A 437 -31.76 5.44 19.05
N ASP A 438 -32.72 5.92 18.26
CA ASP A 438 -33.59 7.04 18.66
C ASP A 438 -34.49 6.70 19.86
N ARG A 439 -35.04 5.47 19.90
CA ARG A 439 -35.80 5.00 21.06
C ARG A 439 -34.94 4.88 22.32
N ILE A 440 -33.69 4.43 22.18
CA ILE A 440 -32.74 4.33 23.29
C ILE A 440 -32.39 5.71 23.87
N ARG A 441 -32.31 6.74 23.02
CA ARG A 441 -32.05 8.13 23.46
C ARG A 441 -33.21 8.76 24.21
N THR A 442 -34.44 8.32 23.94
CA THR A 442 -35.67 8.95 24.46
C THR A 442 -36.38 8.13 25.54
N LYS A 443 -36.12 6.82 25.64
CA LYS A 443 -36.77 5.90 26.57
C LYS A 443 -35.74 5.07 27.34
N SER A 444 -36.20 4.19 28.24
CA SER A 444 -35.33 3.22 28.92
C SER A 444 -34.57 2.35 27.89
N PRO A 445 -33.22 2.35 27.89
CA PRO A 445 -32.43 1.61 26.92
C PRO A 445 -32.75 0.11 26.88
N TRP A 446 -32.89 -0.51 28.06
CA TRP A 446 -33.19 -1.94 28.16
C TRP A 446 -34.56 -2.30 27.57
N ARG A 447 -35.61 -1.51 27.87
CA ARG A 447 -36.95 -1.76 27.29
C ARG A 447 -36.96 -1.60 25.77
N ALA A 448 -36.22 -0.62 25.25
CA ALA A 448 -36.09 -0.45 23.81
C ALA A 448 -35.38 -1.66 23.17
N LEU A 449 -34.28 -2.13 23.74
CA LEU A 449 -33.53 -3.31 23.28
C LEU A 449 -34.34 -4.62 23.34
N GLN A 450 -35.19 -4.80 24.36
CA GLN A 450 -36.04 -6.00 24.48
C GLN A 450 -37.04 -6.13 23.34
N SER A 451 -37.46 -5.02 22.72
CA SER A 451 -38.36 -5.02 21.57
C SER A 451 -37.71 -5.45 20.26
N GLU A 452 -36.37 -5.53 20.21
CA GLU A 452 -35.62 -5.94 19.03
C GLU A 452 -35.21 -7.42 19.14
N ALA A 453 -35.40 -8.15 18.04
CA ALA A 453 -35.12 -9.59 17.94
C ALA A 453 -33.94 -9.90 17.01
N SER A 454 -33.51 -8.94 16.18
CA SER A 454 -32.39 -9.13 15.27
C SER A 454 -31.04 -8.93 15.97
N TYR A 455 -30.21 -9.98 15.98
CA TYR A 455 -28.84 -9.90 16.45
C TYR A 455 -28.04 -8.82 15.71
N ALA A 456 -28.15 -8.78 14.38
CA ALA A 456 -27.45 -7.80 13.53
C ALA A 456 -27.84 -6.34 13.84
N VAL A 457 -29.12 -6.08 14.12
CA VAL A 457 -29.57 -4.73 14.50
C VAL A 457 -29.00 -4.33 15.86
N VAL A 458 -29.08 -5.23 16.85
CA VAL A 458 -28.56 -4.96 18.20
C VAL A 458 -27.02 -4.83 18.20
N SER A 459 -26.31 -5.51 17.29
CA SER A 459 -24.85 -5.48 17.25
C SER A 459 -24.35 -4.11 16.82
N GLN A 460 -25.02 -3.48 15.86
CA GLN A 460 -24.73 -2.10 15.44
C GLN A 460 -24.96 -1.08 16.57
N VAL A 461 -25.95 -1.33 17.43
CA VAL A 461 -26.16 -0.51 18.64
C VAL A 461 -25.04 -0.73 19.66
N ALA A 462 -24.58 -1.98 19.84
CA ALA A 462 -23.50 -2.31 20.76
C ALA A 462 -22.16 -1.68 20.37
N THR A 463 -21.89 -1.50 19.07
CA THR A 463 -20.66 -0.92 18.54
C THR A 463 -20.76 0.58 18.23
N SER A 464 -21.91 1.22 18.44
CA SER A 464 -22.10 2.65 18.12
C SER A 464 -21.32 3.55 19.07
N ASP A 465 -20.43 4.38 18.53
CA ASP A 465 -19.68 5.39 19.29
C ASP A 465 -20.56 6.52 19.86
N SER A 466 -21.74 6.73 19.27
CA SER A 466 -22.68 7.77 19.74
C SER A 466 -23.39 7.45 21.06
N LEU A 467 -23.18 6.25 21.64
CA LEU A 467 -23.90 5.76 22.81
C LEU A 467 -22.98 5.60 24.04
N PRO A 468 -23.47 5.89 25.26
CA PRO A 468 -22.71 5.66 26.49
C PRO A 468 -22.42 4.19 26.76
N ALA A 469 -21.30 3.89 27.43
CA ALA A 469 -20.86 2.52 27.77
C ALA A 469 -21.94 1.68 28.48
N LYS A 470 -22.71 2.27 29.40
CA LYS A 470 -23.81 1.57 30.09
C LYS A 470 -24.87 1.04 29.12
N THR A 471 -25.17 1.81 28.07
CA THR A 471 -26.13 1.43 27.02
C THR A 471 -25.55 0.33 26.14
N LYS A 472 -24.27 0.43 25.77
CA LYS A 472 -23.57 -0.61 25.00
C LYS A 472 -23.56 -1.94 25.75
N LEU A 473 -23.26 -1.94 27.06
CA LEU A 473 -23.32 -3.14 27.89
C LEU A 473 -24.73 -3.76 27.97
N ALA A 474 -25.78 -2.94 28.01
CA ALA A 474 -27.15 -3.44 27.93
C ALA A 474 -27.45 -4.08 26.56
N ALA A 475 -26.96 -3.48 25.47
CA ALA A 475 -27.06 -4.06 24.13
C ALA A 475 -26.28 -5.38 24.03
N ILE A 476 -25.07 -5.46 24.58
CA ILE A 476 -24.26 -6.69 24.62
C ILE A 476 -24.95 -7.80 25.42
N LYS A 477 -25.59 -7.46 26.54
CA LYS A 477 -26.42 -8.42 27.27
C LYS A 477 -27.54 -8.95 26.37
N ARG A 478 -28.21 -8.08 25.63
CA ARG A 478 -29.26 -8.48 24.67
C ARG A 478 -28.70 -9.32 23.53
N LEU A 479 -27.51 -9.03 23.01
CA LEU A 479 -26.84 -9.85 21.99
C LEU A 479 -26.66 -11.29 22.42
N ARG A 480 -26.27 -11.52 23.68
CA ARG A 480 -26.11 -12.88 24.22
C ARG A 480 -27.43 -13.66 24.26
N GLU A 481 -28.54 -12.97 24.51
CA GLU A 481 -29.87 -13.60 24.47
C GLU A 481 -30.30 -13.93 23.04
N LEU A 482 -29.80 -13.18 22.06
CA LEU A 482 -30.15 -13.32 20.64
C LEU A 482 -29.18 -14.18 19.82
N ALA A 483 -28.00 -14.49 20.37
CA ALA A 483 -26.96 -15.21 19.66
C ALA A 483 -27.46 -16.60 19.24
N ALA A 484 -27.50 -16.83 17.92
CA ALA A 484 -27.98 -18.07 17.34
C ALA A 484 -26.85 -19.06 17.08
N THR A 485 -25.63 -18.54 16.86
CA THR A 485 -24.44 -19.36 16.57
C THR A 485 -23.38 -19.25 17.66
N PRO A 486 -22.46 -20.24 17.76
CA PRO A 486 -21.29 -20.13 18.63
C PRO A 486 -20.44 -18.88 18.33
N SER A 487 -20.33 -18.49 17.05
CA SER A 487 -19.61 -17.28 16.63
C SER A 487 -20.28 -16.01 17.15
N ASP A 488 -21.62 -15.91 17.13
CA ASP A 488 -22.35 -14.76 17.70
C ASP A 488 -22.07 -14.61 19.20
N MET A 489 -22.07 -15.73 19.94
CA MET A 489 -21.74 -15.74 21.37
C MET A 489 -20.32 -15.23 21.65
N VAL A 490 -19.36 -15.60 20.79
CA VAL A 490 -17.98 -15.12 20.90
C VAL A 490 -17.87 -13.65 20.49
N GLY A 491 -18.56 -13.22 19.43
CA GLY A 491 -18.61 -11.81 19.02
C GLY A 491 -19.13 -10.90 20.14
N ALA A 492 -20.24 -11.27 20.79
CA ALA A 492 -20.76 -10.56 21.97
C ALA A 492 -19.74 -10.55 23.14
N SER A 493 -18.95 -11.61 23.28
CA SER A 493 -17.89 -11.69 24.29
C SER A 493 -16.71 -10.75 23.98
N VAL A 494 -16.30 -10.65 22.70
CA VAL A 494 -15.29 -9.70 22.24
C VAL A 494 -15.73 -8.25 22.49
N MET A 495 -16.99 -7.93 22.21
CA MET A 495 -17.56 -6.61 22.50
C MET A 495 -17.56 -6.28 24.01
N GLU A 496 -17.89 -7.24 24.87
CA GLU A 496 -17.80 -7.02 26.33
C GLU A 496 -16.35 -6.82 26.80
N LEU A 497 -15.40 -7.59 26.25
CA LEU A 497 -13.97 -7.43 26.55
C LEU A 497 -13.48 -6.04 26.14
N ALA A 498 -13.92 -5.51 25.00
CA ALA A 498 -13.62 -4.16 24.56
C ALA A 498 -14.05 -3.11 25.59
N GLU A 499 -15.30 -3.18 26.07
CA GLU A 499 -15.81 -2.25 27.08
C GLU A 499 -15.08 -2.37 28.43
N LEU A 500 -14.68 -3.57 28.83
CA LEU A 500 -13.99 -3.80 30.12
C LEU A 500 -12.50 -3.42 30.10
N LEU A 501 -11.82 -3.62 28.97
CA LEU A 501 -10.36 -3.46 28.87
C LEU A 501 -9.94 -2.12 28.24
N ASN A 502 -10.71 -1.56 27.31
CA ASN A 502 -10.35 -0.30 26.65
C ASN A 502 -10.85 0.95 27.41
N CYS A 503 -11.79 0.80 28.36
CA CYS A 503 -12.27 1.92 29.18
C CYS A 503 -11.13 2.59 29.98
N ALA A 504 -11.35 3.85 30.36
CA ALA A 504 -10.39 4.56 31.20
C ALA A 504 -10.23 3.85 32.56
N HIS A 505 -9.02 3.89 33.13
CA HIS A 505 -8.71 3.20 34.39
C HIS A 505 -9.71 3.54 35.53
N LYS A 506 -10.12 4.81 35.61
CA LYS A 506 -11.10 5.30 36.61
C LYS A 506 -12.50 4.70 36.46
N ASP A 507 -12.89 4.30 35.25
CA ASP A 507 -14.22 3.79 34.92
C ASP A 507 -14.28 2.26 34.99
N ARG A 508 -13.15 1.60 35.26
CA ARG A 508 -13.04 0.15 35.28
C ARG A 508 -13.72 -0.45 36.53
N PRO A 509 -14.64 -1.44 36.37
CA PRO A 509 -15.27 -2.11 37.50
C PRO A 509 -14.27 -2.80 38.44
N LYS A 510 -14.58 -2.86 39.74
CA LYS A 510 -13.74 -3.54 40.75
C LYS A 510 -13.59 -5.03 40.50
N ASP A 511 -14.62 -5.66 39.93
CA ASP A 511 -14.67 -7.08 39.57
C ASP A 511 -14.23 -7.36 38.12
N ALA A 512 -13.66 -6.36 37.41
CA ALA A 512 -13.33 -6.49 35.99
C ALA A 512 -12.35 -7.65 35.72
N GLN A 513 -11.39 -7.92 36.61
CA GLN A 513 -10.41 -8.98 36.42
C GLN A 513 -11.06 -10.37 36.35
N SER A 514 -11.93 -10.71 37.30
CA SER A 514 -12.60 -12.01 37.35
C SER A 514 -13.61 -12.18 36.21
N ARG A 515 -14.28 -11.09 35.82
CA ARG A 515 -15.18 -11.06 34.66
C ARG A 515 -14.42 -11.33 33.36
N VAL A 516 -13.33 -10.61 33.10
CA VAL A 516 -12.50 -10.80 31.91
C VAL A 516 -11.96 -12.23 31.83
N GLU A 517 -11.43 -12.77 32.94
CA GLU A 517 -10.95 -14.16 33.00
C GLU A 517 -12.05 -15.17 32.64
N THR A 518 -13.26 -14.97 33.18
CA THR A 518 -14.42 -15.82 32.91
C THR A 518 -14.82 -15.78 31.43
N ILE A 519 -14.86 -14.58 30.84
CA ILE A 519 -15.22 -14.38 29.44
C ILE A 519 -14.19 -15.06 28.53
N LEU A 520 -12.89 -14.81 28.76
CA LEU A 520 -11.82 -15.40 27.97
C LEU A 520 -11.79 -16.93 28.06
N THR A 521 -12.01 -17.50 29.25
CA THR A 521 -12.07 -18.96 29.46
C THR A 521 -13.22 -19.59 28.69
N LYS A 522 -14.42 -18.99 28.77
CA LYS A 522 -15.60 -19.46 28.03
C LYS A 522 -15.43 -19.32 26.51
N ALA A 523 -14.85 -18.21 26.05
CA ALA A 523 -14.60 -17.99 24.63
C ALA A 523 -13.59 -19.00 24.05
N LYS A 524 -12.55 -19.36 24.81
CA LYS A 524 -11.49 -20.29 24.36
C LYS A 524 -12.00 -21.70 24.03
N VAL A 525 -13.03 -22.19 24.72
CA VAL A 525 -13.60 -23.54 24.51
C VAL A 525 -14.81 -23.52 23.57
N ASN A 526 -15.24 -22.34 23.11
CA ASN A 526 -16.37 -22.19 22.20
C ASN A 526 -15.93 -22.49 20.76
N SER A 527 -16.75 -23.22 19.99
CA SER A 527 -16.44 -23.56 18.60
C SER A 527 -16.36 -22.35 17.65
N GLY A 528 -16.91 -21.19 18.05
CA GLY A 528 -16.75 -19.91 17.36
C GLY A 528 -15.42 -19.19 17.61
N TYR A 529 -14.50 -19.78 18.37
CA TYR A 529 -13.22 -19.16 18.74
C TYR A 529 -12.37 -18.78 17.51
N GLU A 530 -12.22 -19.68 16.54
CA GLU A 530 -11.31 -19.49 15.40
C GLU A 530 -11.65 -18.24 14.58
N SER A 531 -12.95 -17.93 14.42
CA SER A 531 -13.42 -16.75 13.68
C SER A 531 -13.10 -15.42 14.38
N TRP A 532 -12.85 -15.47 15.69
CA TRP A 532 -12.55 -14.31 16.54
C TRP A 532 -11.17 -14.42 17.21
N LYS A 533 -10.30 -15.29 16.69
CA LYS A 533 -9.01 -15.64 17.32
C LYS A 533 -8.10 -14.44 17.50
N ALA A 534 -7.92 -13.62 16.46
CA ALA A 534 -7.08 -12.43 16.51
C ALA A 534 -7.53 -11.43 17.60
N PRO A 535 -8.80 -10.95 17.64
CA PRO A 535 -9.24 -10.04 18.69
C PRO A 535 -9.22 -10.70 20.08
N LEU A 536 -9.54 -11.99 20.22
CA LEU A 536 -9.44 -12.67 21.52
C LEU A 536 -8.00 -12.76 22.04
N LEU A 537 -7.02 -13.01 21.17
CA LEU A 537 -5.60 -12.99 21.54
C LEU A 537 -5.15 -11.58 21.94
N GLN A 538 -5.59 -10.54 21.22
CA GLN A 538 -5.33 -9.14 21.59
C GLN A 538 -5.90 -8.82 22.98
N TYR A 539 -7.15 -9.16 23.25
CA TYR A 539 -7.76 -8.90 24.56
C TYR A 539 -7.15 -9.74 25.68
N ARG A 540 -6.71 -10.97 25.39
CA ARG A 540 -5.95 -11.77 26.35
C ARG A 540 -4.58 -11.15 26.64
N ALA A 541 -3.93 -10.54 25.64
CA ALA A 541 -2.71 -9.77 25.86
C ALA A 541 -2.96 -8.53 26.73
N LYS A 542 -4.01 -7.75 26.45
CA LYS A 542 -4.43 -6.60 27.28
C LYS A 542 -4.78 -7.00 28.72
N HIS A 543 -5.40 -8.17 28.91
CA HIS A 543 -5.65 -8.73 30.23
C HIS A 543 -4.34 -9.01 30.99
N LEU A 544 -3.33 -9.56 30.33
CA LEU A 544 -2.00 -9.79 30.93
C LEU A 544 -1.26 -8.47 31.21
N LEU A 545 -1.41 -7.45 30.35
CA LEU A 545 -0.87 -6.11 30.62
C LEU A 545 -1.48 -5.52 31.89
N ALA A 546 -2.80 -5.62 32.06
CA ALA A 546 -3.48 -5.16 33.27
C ALA A 546 -3.06 -5.93 34.55
N GLN A 547 -2.39 -7.08 34.38
CA GLN A 547 -1.79 -7.88 35.44
C GLN A 547 -0.27 -7.66 35.62
N ASN A 548 0.32 -6.67 34.95
CA ASN A 548 1.77 -6.41 34.93
C ASN A 548 2.62 -7.53 34.30
N LYS A 549 2.03 -8.39 33.45
CA LYS A 549 2.71 -9.52 32.77
C LYS A 549 3.08 -9.16 31.33
N PHE A 550 4.02 -8.24 31.15
CA PHE A 550 4.34 -7.63 29.85
C PHE A 550 4.94 -8.62 28.83
N GLU A 551 5.81 -9.54 29.25
CA GLU A 551 6.44 -10.51 28.32
C GLU A 551 5.44 -11.49 27.71
N ASP A 552 4.52 -12.00 28.52
CA ASP A 552 3.50 -12.92 28.04
C ASP A 552 2.44 -12.20 27.19
N ALA A 553 2.14 -10.94 27.51
CA ALA A 553 1.33 -10.09 26.64
C ALA A 553 1.98 -9.89 25.26
N ALA A 554 3.30 -9.66 25.20
CA ALA A 554 4.03 -9.53 23.93
C ALA A 554 3.96 -10.81 23.08
N LYS A 555 4.08 -11.99 23.71
CA LYS A 555 3.92 -13.29 23.02
C LYS A 555 2.52 -13.44 22.42
N LEU A 556 1.48 -13.09 23.18
CA LEU A 556 0.10 -13.14 22.69
C LEU A 556 -0.17 -12.11 21.59
N MET A 557 0.42 -10.92 21.65
CA MET A 557 0.24 -9.91 20.60
C MET A 557 0.90 -10.35 19.28
N ARG A 558 2.05 -11.03 19.35
CA ARG A 558 2.66 -11.68 18.18
C ARG A 558 1.75 -12.77 17.58
N ALA A 559 1.17 -13.62 18.43
CA ALA A 559 0.22 -14.63 17.98
C ALA A 559 -1.07 -14.01 17.41
N ALA A 560 -1.54 -12.90 17.97
CA ALA A 560 -2.70 -12.16 17.46
C ALA A 560 -2.42 -11.60 16.05
N LEU A 561 -1.22 -11.05 15.84
CA LEU A 561 -0.80 -10.52 14.54
C LEU A 561 -0.69 -11.64 13.48
N GLU A 562 -0.22 -12.82 13.86
CA GLU A 562 -0.19 -14.00 12.99
C GLU A 562 -1.60 -14.52 12.66
N ALA A 563 -2.50 -14.52 13.64
CA ALA A 563 -3.91 -14.89 13.41
C ALA A 563 -4.63 -13.94 12.44
N CYS A 564 -4.20 -12.67 12.31
CA CYS A 564 -4.70 -11.76 11.27
C CYS A 564 -4.34 -12.20 9.83
N SER A 565 -3.49 -13.19 9.63
CA SER A 565 -3.20 -13.78 8.32
C SER A 565 -4.17 -14.89 7.92
N GLU A 566 -5.01 -15.36 8.85
CA GLU A 566 -6.00 -16.43 8.58
C GLU A 566 -7.30 -15.88 7.97
N ARG A 567 -7.69 -14.66 8.37
CA ARG A 567 -8.95 -13.98 8.01
C ARG A 567 -8.74 -12.45 7.95
N ASN A 568 -9.64 -11.73 7.28
CA ASN A 568 -9.60 -10.28 7.21
C ASN A 568 -10.40 -9.66 8.37
N PHE A 569 -9.80 -8.71 9.09
CA PHE A 569 -10.37 -8.04 10.26
C PHE A 569 -10.33 -6.51 10.13
N GLY A 570 -10.33 -5.99 8.91
CA GLY A 570 -10.16 -4.56 8.64
C GLY A 570 -8.88 -3.99 9.27
N THR A 571 -9.02 -2.87 10.00
CA THR A 571 -7.92 -2.15 10.66
C THR A 571 -7.30 -2.87 11.87
N LEU A 572 -7.92 -3.93 12.38
CA LEU A 572 -7.48 -4.61 13.61
C LEU A 572 -6.01 -5.07 13.54
N ARG A 573 -5.55 -5.47 12.35
CA ARG A 573 -4.15 -5.87 12.13
C ARG A 573 -3.16 -4.72 12.42
N GLY A 574 -3.53 -3.49 12.06
CA GLY A 574 -2.77 -2.28 12.37
C GLY A 574 -2.79 -1.97 13.86
N GLU A 575 -3.95 -2.10 14.51
CA GLU A 575 -4.10 -1.89 15.96
C GLU A 575 -3.27 -2.89 16.78
N ILE A 576 -3.30 -4.17 16.41
CA ILE A 576 -2.48 -5.21 17.04
C ILE A 576 -1.00 -4.92 16.82
N ALA A 577 -0.60 -4.47 15.61
CA ALA A 577 0.77 -4.10 15.34
C ALA A 577 1.23 -2.89 16.16
N ARG A 578 0.38 -1.87 16.34
CA ARG A 578 0.62 -0.74 17.26
C ARG A 578 0.82 -1.24 18.68
N ASP A 579 -0.13 -2.02 19.20
CA ASP A 579 -0.09 -2.49 20.58
C ASP A 579 1.14 -3.40 20.79
N ALA A 580 1.50 -4.24 19.81
CA ALA A 580 2.70 -5.07 19.85
C ALA A 580 3.98 -4.24 19.89
N LEU A 581 4.09 -3.24 19.02
CA LEU A 581 5.24 -2.35 18.99
C LEU A 581 5.38 -1.65 20.34
N ALA A 582 4.30 -1.08 20.86
CA ALA A 582 4.25 -0.36 22.13
C ALA A 582 4.77 -1.20 23.31
N ILE A 583 4.36 -2.48 23.39
CA ILE A 583 4.83 -3.42 24.42
C ILE A 583 6.33 -3.74 24.24
N GLU A 584 6.76 -4.08 23.03
CA GLU A 584 8.13 -4.53 22.76
C GLU A 584 9.15 -3.40 22.95
N VAL A 585 8.86 -2.19 22.43
CA VAL A 585 9.77 -1.03 22.58
C VAL A 585 9.89 -0.61 24.05
N THR A 586 8.80 -0.64 24.81
CA THR A 586 8.83 -0.28 26.23
C THR A 586 9.64 -1.27 27.07
N ASN A 587 9.67 -2.54 26.68
CA ASN A 587 10.37 -3.59 27.41
C ASN A 587 11.86 -3.72 27.01
N GLN A 588 12.19 -3.55 25.72
CA GLN A 588 13.51 -3.87 25.16
C GLN A 588 14.23 -2.69 24.49
N GLY A 589 13.57 -1.54 24.32
CA GLY A 589 14.05 -0.45 23.46
C GLY A 589 13.76 -0.70 21.98
N LEU A 590 14.06 0.26 21.10
CA LEU A 590 13.88 0.07 19.66
C LEU A 590 14.95 -0.88 19.09
N ILE A 591 14.51 -1.96 18.45
CA ILE A 591 15.37 -2.87 17.66
C ILE A 591 14.88 -2.82 16.20
N PRO A 592 15.48 -1.99 15.33
CA PRO A 592 14.93 -1.70 14.01
C PRO A 592 14.60 -2.94 13.17
N GLY A 593 15.53 -3.92 13.12
CA GLY A 593 15.32 -5.15 12.36
C GLY A 593 14.14 -6.01 12.83
N ASN A 594 13.87 -6.03 14.14
CA ASN A 594 12.77 -6.80 14.72
C ASN A 594 11.44 -6.05 14.68
N HIS A 595 11.49 -4.72 14.78
CA HIS A 595 10.32 -3.86 14.96
C HIS A 595 9.79 -3.30 13.64
N GLN A 596 10.59 -3.32 12.56
CA GLN A 596 10.16 -2.91 11.23
C GLN A 596 8.88 -3.62 10.79
N LYS A 597 8.71 -4.91 11.12
CA LYS A 597 7.48 -5.64 10.78
C LYS A 597 6.22 -5.01 11.38
N TYR A 598 6.28 -4.51 12.61
CA TYR A 598 5.12 -3.89 13.26
C TYR A 598 4.79 -2.57 12.58
N HIS A 599 5.79 -1.72 12.36
CA HIS A 599 5.61 -0.48 11.62
C HIS A 599 5.04 -0.73 10.22
N ARG A 600 5.54 -1.72 9.46
CA ARG A 600 5.00 -2.04 8.13
C ARG A 600 3.53 -2.43 8.19
N ASN A 601 3.13 -3.22 9.20
CA ASN A 601 1.72 -3.55 9.40
C ASN A 601 0.90 -2.33 9.84
N MET A 602 1.44 -1.43 10.67
CA MET A 602 0.77 -0.17 11.02
C MET A 602 0.54 0.71 9.78
N THR A 603 1.57 0.89 8.94
CA THR A 603 1.48 1.64 7.67
C THR A 603 0.48 1.01 6.72
N ALA A 604 0.52 -0.29 6.53
CA ALA A 604 -0.38 -0.96 5.62
C ALA A 604 -1.81 -1.05 6.18
N TYR A 605 -2.04 -1.05 7.49
CA TYR A 605 -3.36 -1.33 8.07
C TYR A 605 -3.98 -0.15 8.82
N GLY A 606 -3.88 1.04 8.24
CA GLY A 606 -4.72 2.19 8.61
C GLY A 606 -4.29 2.98 9.84
N MET A 607 -3.06 2.80 10.34
CA MET A 607 -2.59 3.54 11.53
C MET A 607 -2.05 4.94 11.23
N PHE A 608 -1.76 5.25 9.96
CA PHE A 608 -1.19 6.54 9.53
C PHE A 608 -2.02 7.14 8.39
N PRO A 609 -3.18 7.76 8.68
CA PRO A 609 -4.10 8.24 7.65
C PRO A 609 -3.56 9.43 6.84
N GLU A 610 -2.69 10.27 7.41
CA GLU A 610 -2.19 11.48 6.75
C GLU A 610 -0.73 11.36 6.30
N LYS A 611 0.16 10.89 7.18
CA LYS A 611 1.59 10.82 6.92
C LYS A 611 2.21 9.62 7.61
N VAL A 612 2.98 8.85 6.83
CA VAL A 612 3.80 7.75 7.36
C VAL A 612 4.98 8.35 8.12
N GLU A 613 5.07 8.05 9.40
CA GLU A 613 6.20 8.43 10.25
C GLU A 613 7.41 7.51 10.01
N SER A 614 8.58 7.90 10.53
CA SER A 614 9.73 7.00 10.58
C SER A 614 9.49 5.88 11.60
N LEU A 615 10.29 4.80 11.53
CA LEU A 615 10.24 3.74 12.54
C LEU A 615 10.57 4.28 13.92
N GLU A 616 11.53 5.18 13.98
CA GLU A 616 12.02 5.83 15.16
C GLU A 616 10.94 6.70 15.81
N ASP A 617 10.30 7.59 15.03
CA ASP A 617 9.23 8.45 15.54
C ASP A 617 8.01 7.64 15.98
N THR A 618 7.63 6.63 15.17
CA THR A 618 6.55 5.70 15.51
C THR A 618 6.83 4.96 16.82
N ALA A 619 8.06 4.46 17.01
CA ALA A 619 8.44 3.74 18.22
C ALA A 619 8.40 4.63 19.46
N LEU A 620 8.80 5.90 19.30
CA LEU A 620 8.72 6.88 20.38
C LEU A 620 7.26 7.16 20.77
N TRP A 621 6.42 7.48 19.79
CA TRP A 621 5.00 7.67 20.02
C TRP A 621 4.34 6.43 20.64
N ALA A 622 4.69 5.23 20.15
CA ALA A 622 4.17 3.96 20.68
C ALA A 622 4.58 3.73 22.15
N SER A 623 5.76 4.21 22.57
CA SER A 623 6.20 4.19 23.96
C SER A 623 5.33 5.05 24.85
N ASP A 624 5.00 6.27 24.41
CA ASP A 624 4.18 7.20 25.18
C ASP A 624 2.74 6.68 25.21
N TYR A 625 2.22 6.23 24.07
CA TYR A 625 0.94 5.53 23.94
C TYR A 625 0.82 4.33 24.90
N PHE A 626 1.90 3.56 25.09
CA PHE A 626 1.91 2.43 26.02
C PHE A 626 1.52 2.88 27.43
N TRP A 627 2.16 3.91 27.96
CA TRP A 627 1.97 4.37 29.34
C TRP A 627 0.72 5.23 29.51
N ASP A 628 0.36 6.01 28.50
CA ASP A 628 -0.74 6.98 28.57
C ASP A 628 -2.11 6.34 28.29
N ASP A 629 -2.17 5.29 27.45
CA ASP A 629 -3.44 4.68 27.05
C ASP A 629 -3.48 3.14 27.11
N LEU A 630 -2.45 2.42 26.64
CA LEU A 630 -2.54 0.94 26.54
C LEU A 630 -2.45 0.24 27.91
N TYR A 631 -1.49 0.65 28.75
CA TYR A 631 -1.25 0.07 30.06
C TYR A 631 -2.21 0.64 31.11
N LYS A 632 -3.24 -0.16 31.42
CA LYS A 632 -4.24 0.15 32.45
C LYS A 632 -4.27 -1.02 33.44
N PRO A 633 -3.67 -0.92 34.64
CA PRO A 633 -3.72 -2.00 35.63
C PRO A 633 -5.16 -2.23 36.15
N TYR A 634 -5.41 -3.38 36.77
CA TYR A 634 -6.69 -3.62 37.46
C TYR A 634 -6.78 -2.83 38.78
N PRO A 635 -8.00 -2.49 39.25
CA PRO A 635 -8.17 -1.86 40.56
C PRO A 635 -7.48 -2.69 41.67
N GLY A 636 -6.63 -2.06 42.47
CA GLY A 636 -5.86 -2.72 43.53
C GLY A 636 -4.50 -3.31 43.09
N MET A 637 -4.17 -3.30 41.79
CA MET A 637 -2.84 -3.66 41.31
C MET A 637 -1.88 -2.47 41.41
N GLU A 638 -0.63 -2.73 41.77
CA GLU A 638 0.41 -1.70 41.76
C GLU A 638 0.67 -1.21 40.34
N SER A 639 0.60 0.11 40.14
CA SER A 639 0.91 0.73 38.85
C SER A 639 2.41 0.76 38.62
N MET A 640 2.85 0.11 37.55
CA MET A 640 4.23 0.14 37.10
C MET A 640 4.56 1.52 36.52
N LYS A 641 5.81 1.95 36.69
CA LYS A 641 6.34 3.17 36.06
C LYS A 641 7.43 2.79 35.05
N PRO A 642 7.70 3.63 34.04
CA PRO A 642 8.81 3.43 33.13
C PRO A 642 10.12 3.20 33.91
N LEU A 643 10.83 2.11 33.59
CA LEU A 643 12.09 1.76 34.27
C LEU A 643 13.11 2.89 34.12
N ALA A 644 13.19 3.45 32.91
CA ALA A 644 14.04 4.60 32.57
C ALA A 644 13.80 5.82 33.46
N LYS A 645 12.52 6.12 33.77
CA LYS A 645 12.16 7.24 34.64
C LYS A 645 12.66 7.00 36.05
N LYS A 646 12.43 5.81 36.62
CA LYS A 646 12.96 5.44 37.95
C LYS A 646 14.49 5.49 38.01
N GLN A 647 15.17 4.98 36.99
CA GLN A 647 16.64 4.96 36.94
C GLN A 647 17.23 6.36 36.79
N THR A 648 16.67 7.16 35.89
CA THR A 648 17.14 8.51 35.58
C THR A 648 16.87 9.47 36.76
N GLU A 649 15.69 9.42 37.39
CA GLU A 649 15.36 10.24 38.57
C GLU A 649 16.30 9.98 39.75
N ALA A 650 16.57 8.71 40.07
CA ALA A 650 17.47 8.35 41.16
C ALA A 650 18.91 8.81 40.90
N PHE A 651 19.38 8.61 39.67
CA PHE A 651 20.74 8.94 39.29
C PHE A 651 20.99 10.46 39.26
N ILE A 652 20.03 11.22 38.71
CA ILE A 652 20.07 12.68 38.69
C ILE A 652 20.01 13.26 40.10
N GLY A 653 19.11 12.73 40.95
CA GLY A 653 18.94 13.19 42.32
C GLY A 653 20.21 13.07 43.17
N GLU A 654 21.02 12.03 42.95
CA GLU A 654 22.30 11.86 43.63
C GLU A 654 23.44 12.68 43.00
N ALA A 655 23.47 12.80 41.67
CA ALA A 655 24.58 13.44 40.95
C ALA A 655 24.53 14.97 41.01
N LEU A 656 23.35 15.58 40.85
CA LEU A 656 23.23 17.03 40.70
C LEU A 656 23.76 17.83 41.89
N PRO A 657 23.50 17.45 43.16
CA PRO A 657 24.07 18.17 44.30
C PRO A 657 25.60 18.19 44.26
N ILE A 658 26.23 17.04 43.97
CA ILE A 658 27.68 16.88 43.87
C ILE A 658 28.25 17.75 42.73
N ILE A 659 27.57 17.75 41.57
CA ILE A 659 27.93 18.58 40.41
C ILE A 659 27.84 20.07 40.78
N PHE A 660 26.73 20.50 41.38
CA PHE A 660 26.52 21.92 41.70
C PHE A 660 27.49 22.43 42.77
N GLU A 661 27.91 21.58 43.70
CA GLU A 661 28.96 21.89 44.68
C GLU A 661 30.38 21.87 44.08
N GLY A 662 30.58 21.20 42.95
CA GLY A 662 31.90 21.06 42.32
C GLY A 662 32.84 20.08 43.05
N ASP A 663 32.30 19.14 43.82
CA ASP A 663 33.08 18.14 44.55
C ASP A 663 33.49 16.97 43.64
N TRP A 664 34.65 17.12 42.98
CA TRP A 664 35.15 16.13 42.03
C TRP A 664 35.59 14.81 42.66
N ASP A 665 35.96 14.80 43.95
CA ASP A 665 36.36 13.57 44.62
C ASP A 665 35.13 12.75 45.03
N ALA A 666 34.09 13.40 45.55
CA ALA A 666 32.79 12.77 45.72
C ALA A 666 32.21 12.27 44.39
N MET A 667 32.39 13.03 43.30
CA MET A 667 31.95 12.60 41.97
C MET A 667 32.67 11.32 41.51
N LYS A 668 33.99 11.22 41.66
CA LYS A 668 34.74 9.99 41.33
C LYS A 668 34.28 8.79 42.16
N VAL A 669 33.98 8.98 43.44
CA VAL A 669 33.45 7.92 44.32
C VAL A 669 32.07 7.47 43.84
N TRP A 670 31.19 8.43 43.55
CA TRP A 670 29.86 8.16 43.05
C TRP A 670 29.89 7.43 41.68
N MET A 671 30.79 7.84 40.78
CA MET A 671 31.02 7.18 39.50
C MET A 671 31.46 5.72 39.68
N LYS A 672 32.40 5.45 40.60
CA LYS A 672 32.83 4.07 40.91
C LYS A 672 31.67 3.23 41.45
N ARG A 673 30.84 3.79 42.35
CA ARG A 673 29.65 3.12 42.89
C ARG A 673 28.67 2.71 41.78
N HIS A 674 28.48 3.58 40.79
CA HIS A 674 27.53 3.38 39.69
C HIS A 674 28.18 2.85 38.40
N ALA A 675 29.43 2.38 38.45
CA ALA A 675 30.21 2.00 37.28
C ALA A 675 29.52 0.95 36.40
N LYS A 676 28.74 0.03 36.97
CA LYS A 676 28.02 -0.99 36.19
C LYS A 676 26.99 -0.36 35.24
N THR A 677 26.21 0.61 35.73
CA THR A 677 25.18 1.30 34.95
C THR A 677 25.80 2.31 33.99
N LEU A 678 26.83 3.04 34.45
CA LEU A 678 27.56 3.98 33.61
C LEU A 678 28.28 3.28 32.45
N ARG A 679 28.76 2.05 32.65
CA ARG A 679 29.33 1.24 31.58
C ARG A 679 28.28 0.55 30.69
N GLN A 680 27.01 0.54 31.07
CA GLN A 680 25.99 -0.04 30.19
C GLN A 680 25.90 0.79 28.91
N GLY A 681 25.87 0.09 27.78
CA GLY A 681 25.82 0.72 26.47
C GLY A 681 24.61 1.63 26.31
N THR A 682 23.49 1.38 26.98
CA THR A 682 22.28 2.19 26.88
C THR A 682 21.46 2.06 28.18
N ILE A 683 20.74 3.11 28.55
CA ILE A 683 19.64 3.03 29.53
C ILE A 683 18.49 2.27 28.85
N ARG A 684 17.79 1.43 29.62
CA ARG A 684 16.64 0.65 29.11
C ARG A 684 15.43 1.56 28.87
N GLU A 685 15.49 2.30 27.78
CA GLU A 685 14.42 3.15 27.28
C GLU A 685 14.36 3.14 25.75
N VAL A 686 13.23 3.55 25.18
CA VAL A 686 13.01 3.54 23.73
C VAL A 686 14.02 4.38 22.97
N ARG A 687 14.42 5.51 23.57
CA ARG A 687 15.42 6.40 22.98
C ARG A 687 16.84 5.83 23.02
N ALA A 688 17.07 4.74 23.75
CA ALA A 688 18.38 4.14 23.92
C ALA A 688 19.46 5.13 24.43
N ASN A 689 19.09 6.15 25.20
CA ASN A 689 20.05 7.12 25.72
C ASN A 689 21.07 6.46 26.64
N THR A 690 22.31 6.90 26.59
CA THR A 690 23.25 6.71 27.71
C THR A 690 22.98 7.74 28.81
N VAL A 691 23.59 7.54 29.98
CA VAL A 691 23.65 8.58 31.01
C VAL A 691 24.25 9.88 30.46
N LEU A 692 25.33 9.77 29.68
CA LEU A 692 25.96 10.91 29.02
C LEU A 692 24.95 11.67 28.16
N MET A 693 24.19 10.99 27.32
CA MET A 693 23.17 11.63 26.48
C MET A 693 22.06 12.30 27.29
N ALA A 694 21.62 11.67 28.38
CA ALA A 694 20.66 12.29 29.28
C ALA A 694 21.22 13.59 29.89
N TRP A 695 22.49 13.59 30.31
CA TRP A 695 23.20 14.77 30.81
C TRP A 695 23.35 15.86 29.75
N LEU A 696 23.70 15.49 28.51
CA LEU A 696 23.80 16.43 27.40
C LEU A 696 22.46 17.10 27.08
N LYS A 697 21.36 16.34 27.05
CA LYS A 697 20.01 16.88 26.80
C LYS A 697 19.59 17.88 27.89
N MET A 698 19.85 17.56 29.15
CA MET A 698 19.58 18.46 30.26
C MET A 698 20.44 19.72 30.20
N LEU A 699 21.76 19.56 30.02
CA LEU A 699 22.70 20.67 29.90
C LEU A 699 22.30 21.62 28.77
N GLY A 700 21.96 21.08 27.60
CA GLY A 700 21.49 21.86 26.45
C GLY A 700 20.21 22.64 26.77
N GLY A 701 19.22 21.97 27.37
CA GLY A 701 17.96 22.61 27.78
C GLY A 701 18.16 23.76 28.76
N PHE A 702 19.02 23.61 29.76
CA PHE A 702 19.34 24.70 30.68
C PHE A 702 20.14 25.83 30.01
N SER A 703 21.11 25.48 29.16
CA SER A 703 21.97 26.44 28.47
C SER A 703 21.21 27.32 27.48
N GLU A 704 20.20 26.78 26.79
CA GLU A 704 19.39 27.52 25.80
C GLU A 704 18.61 28.70 26.42
N HIS A 705 18.16 28.56 27.66
CA HIS A 705 17.35 29.58 28.35
C HIS A 705 18.21 30.67 29.03
N LEU A 706 19.50 30.41 29.23
CA LEU A 706 20.39 31.27 30.01
C LEU A 706 20.57 32.68 29.42
N PRO A 707 20.80 32.88 28.10
CA PRO A 707 20.95 34.23 27.54
C PRO A 707 19.72 35.11 27.73
N MET A 708 18.52 34.52 27.60
CA MET A 708 17.26 35.22 27.85
C MET A 708 17.12 35.59 29.33
N LEU A 709 17.44 34.65 30.24
CA LEU A 709 17.38 34.91 31.68
C LEU A 709 18.37 36.00 32.08
N ARG A 710 19.59 35.97 31.55
CA ARG A 710 20.61 37.02 31.76
C ARG A 710 20.15 38.40 31.30
N ALA A 711 19.51 38.47 30.13
CA ALA A 711 19.01 39.71 29.56
C ALA A 711 17.77 40.27 30.29
N LYS A 712 16.97 39.40 30.93
CA LYS A 712 15.73 39.78 31.63
C LYS A 712 15.87 39.87 33.16
N ALA A 713 16.97 39.40 33.73
CA ALA A 713 17.21 39.42 35.18
C ALA A 713 17.43 40.85 35.69
N SER A 714 16.72 41.23 36.75
CA SER A 714 16.97 42.46 37.49
C SER A 714 18.37 42.43 38.13
N SER A 715 18.89 43.61 38.53
CA SER A 715 20.19 43.75 39.20
C SER A 715 20.37 42.77 40.36
N ASP A 716 19.31 42.54 41.13
CA ASP A 716 19.32 41.75 42.36
C ASP A 716 19.34 40.23 42.09
N LEU A 717 18.98 39.81 40.87
CA LEU A 717 19.00 38.41 40.42
C LEU A 717 20.25 38.04 39.61
N GLN A 718 21.16 38.98 39.35
CA GLN A 718 22.40 38.72 38.62
C GLN A 718 23.31 37.72 39.34
N GLY A 719 23.31 37.71 40.69
CA GLY A 719 24.05 36.73 41.48
C GLY A 719 23.52 35.29 41.29
N GLU A 720 22.20 35.13 41.18
CA GLU A 720 21.58 33.82 40.91
C GLU A 720 21.85 33.35 39.48
N VAL A 721 21.86 34.26 38.50
CA VAL A 721 22.27 33.96 37.12
C VAL A 721 23.73 33.50 37.08
N ALA A 722 24.64 34.19 37.76
CA ALA A 722 26.06 33.81 37.84
C ALA A 722 26.26 32.45 38.53
N LYS A 723 25.48 32.16 39.58
CA LYS A 723 25.49 30.86 40.24
C LYS A 723 25.03 29.74 39.29
N MET A 724 24.00 30.00 38.49
CA MET A 724 23.52 29.06 37.49
C MET A 724 24.55 28.85 36.36
N GLU A 725 25.26 29.90 35.93
CA GLU A 725 26.40 29.79 35.00
C GLU A 725 27.49 28.88 35.57
N GLY A 726 27.84 29.04 36.86
CA GLY A 726 28.77 28.18 37.57
C GLY A 726 28.33 26.71 37.60
N HIS A 727 27.04 26.45 37.88
CA HIS A 727 26.50 25.09 37.87
C HIS A 727 26.61 24.43 36.48
N LEU A 728 26.41 25.19 35.39
CA LEU A 728 26.55 24.66 34.02
C LEU A 728 28.02 24.39 33.66
N ALA A 729 28.96 25.20 34.15
CA ALA A 729 30.39 24.92 34.01
C ALA A 729 30.76 23.63 34.74
N ASN A 730 30.34 23.47 36.00
CA ASN A 730 30.57 22.23 36.74
C ASN A 730 29.92 21.01 36.06
N TRP A 731 28.76 21.19 35.41
CA TRP A 731 28.14 20.09 34.66
C TRP A 731 29.00 19.67 33.46
N ARG A 732 29.63 20.61 32.75
CA ARG A 732 30.59 20.28 31.67
C ARG A 732 31.80 19.51 32.22
N ASP A 733 32.34 19.93 33.35
CA ASP A 733 33.46 19.24 34.00
C ASP A 733 33.08 17.83 34.47
N ALA A 734 31.86 17.65 34.97
CA ALA A 734 31.31 16.34 35.29
C ALA A 734 31.19 15.43 34.06
N ILE A 735 30.77 15.99 32.92
CA ILE A 735 30.74 15.27 31.64
C ILE A 735 32.16 14.91 31.18
N HIS A 736 33.13 15.81 31.33
CA HIS A 736 34.54 15.54 31.03
C HIS A 736 35.06 14.34 31.83
N LEU A 737 34.88 14.36 33.15
CA LEU A 737 35.28 13.25 34.02
C LEU A 737 34.60 11.93 33.62
N LEU A 738 33.32 11.99 33.23
CA LEU A 738 32.56 10.83 32.78
C LEU A 738 33.16 10.19 31.53
N VAL A 739 33.47 10.99 30.51
CA VAL A 739 33.99 10.49 29.24
C VAL A 739 35.47 10.09 29.33
N GLU A 740 36.27 10.75 30.17
CA GLU A 740 37.65 10.31 30.47
C GLU A 740 37.67 8.95 31.16
N ALA A 741 36.78 8.73 32.14
CA ALA A 741 36.69 7.46 32.84
C ALA A 741 36.18 6.35 31.92
N TRP A 742 35.27 6.65 30.99
CA TRP A 742 34.68 5.70 30.05
C TRP A 742 34.55 6.22 28.61
N PRO A 743 35.67 6.26 27.85
CA PRO A 743 35.71 6.83 26.50
C PRO A 743 34.72 6.20 25.51
N LYS A 744 34.38 4.92 25.69
CA LYS A 744 33.42 4.24 24.82
C LYS A 744 32.05 4.93 24.77
N GLN A 745 31.68 5.72 25.79
CA GLN A 745 30.41 6.42 25.84
C GLN A 745 30.21 7.43 24.70
N VAL A 746 31.27 8.07 24.22
CA VAL A 746 31.14 9.10 23.17
C VAL A 746 30.77 8.53 21.79
N ASN A 747 30.79 7.20 21.64
CA ASN A 747 30.51 6.47 20.40
C ASN A 747 29.23 5.64 20.42
N ILE A 748 28.53 5.59 21.55
CA ILE A 748 27.24 4.91 21.61
C ILE A 748 26.21 5.89 21.07
N ALA A 749 25.44 5.47 20.06
CA ALA A 749 24.39 6.29 19.46
C ALA A 749 23.01 6.00 20.08
N ASP A 750 22.12 6.99 20.02
CA ASP A 750 20.74 6.84 20.46
C ASP A 750 19.90 6.07 19.43
N PHE A 751 18.60 5.89 19.67
CA PHE A 751 17.70 5.16 18.78
C PHE A 751 17.56 5.75 17.37
N LYS A 752 17.88 7.03 17.19
CA LYS A 752 17.94 7.72 15.90
C LYS A 752 19.35 7.64 15.29
N GLY A 753 20.28 6.93 15.91
CA GLY A 753 21.68 6.92 15.50
C GLY A 753 22.39 8.25 15.78
N GLN A 754 21.83 9.16 16.59
CA GLN A 754 22.56 10.37 16.97
C GLN A 754 23.69 10.02 17.93
N SER A 755 24.91 10.42 17.58
CA SER A 755 26.05 10.29 18.48
C SER A 755 26.11 11.45 19.49
N PRO A 756 26.75 11.25 20.66
CA PRO A 756 27.01 12.33 21.61
C PRO A 756 27.69 13.54 20.97
N LEU A 757 28.60 13.31 20.02
CA LEU A 757 29.27 14.37 19.26
C LEU A 757 28.28 15.21 18.42
N MET A 758 27.29 14.57 17.78
CA MET A 758 26.23 15.30 17.07
C MET A 758 25.41 16.16 18.02
N MET A 759 25.12 15.68 19.22
CA MET A 759 24.30 16.42 20.20
C MET A 759 25.01 17.67 20.70
N VAL A 760 26.30 17.58 21.05
CA VAL A 760 27.09 18.75 21.49
C VAL A 760 27.32 19.74 20.33
N ALA A 761 27.50 19.23 19.11
CA ALA A 761 27.61 20.06 17.91
C ALA A 761 26.30 20.82 17.63
N ASP A 762 25.16 20.18 17.78
CA ASP A 762 23.84 20.80 17.61
C ASP A 762 23.53 21.83 18.71
N ALA A 763 24.00 21.58 19.94
CA ALA A 763 23.93 22.51 21.07
C ALA A 763 24.96 23.66 20.98
N SER A 764 25.79 23.69 19.93
CA SER A 764 26.86 24.69 19.74
C SER A 764 27.91 24.73 20.85
N ASP A 765 28.12 23.63 21.56
CA ASP A 765 29.07 23.54 22.68
C ASP A 765 30.47 23.15 22.18
N GLU A 766 31.26 24.16 21.76
CA GLU A 766 32.61 23.96 21.22
C GLU A 766 33.54 23.23 22.18
N GLN A 767 33.43 23.50 23.49
CA GLN A 767 34.29 22.89 24.50
C GLN A 767 34.05 21.38 24.55
N LEU A 768 32.79 20.94 24.65
CA LEU A 768 32.47 19.52 24.65
C LEU A 768 32.75 18.84 23.30
N VAL A 769 32.59 19.55 22.17
CA VAL A 769 33.01 19.04 20.85
C VAL A 769 34.50 18.66 20.86
N ARG A 770 35.37 19.55 21.38
CA ARG A 770 36.81 19.27 21.46
C ARG A 770 37.11 18.07 22.36
N VAL A 771 36.54 18.05 23.56
CA VAL A 771 36.70 16.96 24.53
C VAL A 771 36.28 15.62 23.92
N PHE A 772 35.15 15.58 23.21
CA PHE A 772 34.65 14.33 22.64
C PHE A 772 35.52 13.84 21.49
N LEU A 773 36.02 14.75 20.64
CA LEU A 773 36.97 14.41 19.58
C LEU A 773 38.30 13.90 20.17
N GLU A 774 38.81 14.53 21.23
CA GLU A 774 40.02 14.09 21.95
C GLU A 774 39.83 12.72 22.62
N THR A 775 38.61 12.42 23.07
CA THR A 775 38.22 11.14 23.67
C THR A 775 37.94 10.05 22.62
N GLY A 776 38.09 10.35 21.33
CA GLY A 776 37.96 9.38 20.24
C GLY A 776 36.52 9.19 19.75
N ALA A 777 35.68 10.22 19.78
CA ALA A 777 34.38 10.20 19.14
C ALA A 777 34.50 9.99 17.62
N ASP A 778 33.65 9.12 17.07
CA ASP A 778 33.55 8.88 15.64
C ASP A 778 32.92 10.11 14.97
N ILE A 779 33.79 10.87 14.32
CA ILE A 779 33.46 12.11 13.62
C ILE A 779 32.55 11.89 12.39
N ASN A 780 32.55 10.66 11.85
CA ASN A 780 31.85 10.29 10.62
C ASN A 780 30.61 9.43 10.84
N ALA A 781 30.26 9.14 12.10
CA ALA A 781 29.00 8.50 12.44
C ALA A 781 27.83 9.24 11.76
N GLN A 782 26.84 8.49 11.27
CA GLN A 782 25.64 9.04 10.63
C GLN A 782 24.39 8.63 11.40
N ASP A 783 23.50 9.59 11.64
CA ASP A 783 22.18 9.30 12.18
C ASP A 783 21.26 8.67 11.11
N TYR A 784 20.03 8.31 11.49
CA TYR A 784 19.03 7.72 10.60
C TYR A 784 18.62 8.62 9.40
N LEU A 785 18.99 9.90 9.41
CA LEU A 785 18.82 10.84 8.30
C LEU A 785 20.12 11.03 7.51
N GLY A 786 21.17 10.26 7.78
CA GLY A 786 22.48 10.39 7.15
C GLY A 786 23.31 11.57 7.65
N ARG A 787 22.90 12.27 8.72
CA ARG A 787 23.60 13.47 9.20
C ARG A 787 24.78 13.09 10.09
N THR A 788 25.90 13.79 9.89
CA THR A 788 27.10 13.69 10.75
C THR A 788 27.15 14.83 11.77
N ALA A 789 28.15 14.82 12.67
CA ALA A 789 28.39 15.93 13.60
C ALA A 789 28.66 17.26 12.86
N LEU A 790 29.30 17.21 11.69
CA LEU A 790 29.51 18.39 10.85
C LEU A 790 28.17 18.96 10.36
N HIS A 791 27.24 18.12 9.90
CA HIS A 791 25.89 18.55 9.51
C HIS A 791 25.15 19.19 10.69
N ALA A 792 25.27 18.63 11.88
CA ALA A 792 24.67 19.17 13.10
C ALA A 792 25.22 20.56 13.45
N ALA A 793 26.55 20.73 13.47
CA ALA A 793 27.20 22.03 13.72
C ALA A 793 26.80 23.11 12.68
N VAL A 794 26.71 22.72 11.41
CA VAL A 794 26.26 23.59 10.32
C VAL A 794 24.78 23.99 10.51
N THR A 795 23.92 23.04 10.85
CA THR A 795 22.49 23.29 11.09
C THR A 795 22.27 24.18 12.33
N ALA A 796 23.16 24.08 13.33
CA ALA A 796 23.18 24.94 14.50
C ALA A 796 23.84 26.31 14.25
N ARG A 797 24.42 26.52 13.06
CA ARG A 797 25.15 27.74 12.67
C ARG A 797 26.33 28.08 13.59
N SER A 798 26.97 27.04 14.15
CA SER A 798 28.12 27.21 15.02
C SER A 798 29.43 27.12 14.24
N ALA A 799 29.92 28.27 13.74
CA ALA A 799 31.19 28.35 13.04
C ALA A 799 32.37 27.82 13.88
N ASN A 800 32.31 27.98 15.21
CA ASN A 800 33.30 27.46 16.14
C ASN A 800 33.31 25.93 16.17
N CYS A 801 32.14 25.29 16.31
CA CYS A 801 32.03 23.84 16.25
C CYS A 801 32.44 23.30 14.87
N VAL A 802 32.03 23.96 13.78
CA VAL A 802 32.48 23.60 12.42
C VAL A 802 34.00 23.64 12.32
N THR A 803 34.64 24.72 12.79
CA THR A 803 36.10 24.86 12.78
C THR A 803 36.77 23.77 13.62
N ALA A 804 36.25 23.50 14.82
CA ALA A 804 36.77 22.45 15.70
C ALA A 804 36.67 21.06 15.06
N ILE A 805 35.54 20.72 14.44
CA ILE A 805 35.31 19.45 13.74
C ILE A 805 36.23 19.34 12.52
N LEU A 806 36.31 20.35 11.65
CA LEU A 806 37.15 20.34 10.44
C LEU A 806 38.64 20.15 10.75
N LYS A 807 39.12 20.62 11.91
CA LYS A 807 40.51 20.38 12.35
C LYS A 807 40.87 18.89 12.44
N TYR A 808 39.89 18.03 12.69
CA TYR A 808 40.05 16.57 12.78
C TYR A 808 39.77 15.83 11.45
N GLN A 809 39.71 16.57 10.33
CA GLN A 809 39.60 16.01 8.96
C GLN A 809 38.42 15.02 8.79
N PRO A 810 37.17 15.44 9.03
CA PRO A 810 36.00 14.61 8.78
C PRO A 810 35.87 14.26 7.29
N ASP A 811 35.16 13.17 7.00
CA ASP A 811 34.70 12.87 5.64
C ASP A 811 33.54 13.82 5.27
N THR A 812 33.88 14.91 4.61
CA THR A 812 32.96 15.95 4.12
C THR A 812 32.04 15.48 2.99
N ASN A 813 32.35 14.32 2.37
CA ASN A 813 31.55 13.74 1.28
C ASN A 813 30.36 12.94 1.80
N ARG A 814 30.20 12.80 3.13
CA ARG A 814 29.01 12.21 3.73
C ARG A 814 27.79 13.06 3.42
N VAL A 815 26.69 12.39 3.10
CA VAL A 815 25.44 13.04 2.68
C VAL A 815 24.25 12.60 3.52
N THR A 816 23.25 13.47 3.61
CA THR A 816 21.94 13.12 4.18
C THR A 816 21.22 12.09 3.30
N LEU A 817 20.34 11.29 3.89
CA LEU A 817 19.66 10.18 3.19
C LEU A 817 18.48 10.63 2.31
N ASP A 818 17.88 11.77 2.59
CA ASP A 818 16.67 12.28 1.92
C ASP A 818 16.97 12.95 0.59
N GLU A 819 17.93 13.85 0.58
CA GLU A 819 18.27 14.71 -0.55
C GLU A 819 19.73 14.55 -0.99
N GLU A 820 20.49 13.61 -0.42
CA GLU A 820 21.93 13.45 -0.65
C GLU A 820 22.71 14.76 -0.45
N GLN A 821 22.34 15.56 0.56
CA GLN A 821 22.96 16.86 0.81
C GLN A 821 24.25 16.67 1.60
N THR A 822 25.33 17.29 1.11
CA THR A 822 26.58 17.45 1.88
C THR A 822 26.43 18.54 2.96
N ALA A 823 27.42 18.66 3.84
CA ALA A 823 27.51 19.77 4.79
C ALA A 823 27.51 21.14 4.10
N LEU A 824 28.09 21.27 2.90
CA LEU A 824 28.09 22.52 2.13
C LEU A 824 26.68 22.89 1.66
N HIS A 825 25.93 21.93 1.09
CA HIS A 825 24.55 22.19 0.72
C HIS A 825 23.69 22.59 1.92
N THR A 826 23.91 21.95 3.07
CA THR A 826 23.25 22.32 4.33
C THR A 826 23.61 23.75 4.76
N ALA A 827 24.88 24.15 4.64
CA ALA A 827 25.31 25.52 4.96
C ALA A 827 24.66 26.58 4.05
N VAL A 828 24.52 26.27 2.75
CA VAL A 828 23.77 27.09 1.80
C VAL A 828 22.31 27.21 2.23
N ARG A 829 21.62 26.11 2.57
CA ARG A 829 20.22 26.15 3.05
C ARG A 829 20.05 26.99 4.32
N MET A 830 21.03 26.99 5.22
CA MET A 830 21.02 27.80 6.43
C MET A 830 21.35 29.28 6.18
N GLY A 831 21.91 29.61 5.01
CA GLY A 831 22.33 30.96 4.66
C GLY A 831 23.49 31.47 5.50
N ASP A 832 24.46 30.60 5.84
CA ASP A 832 25.60 30.99 6.68
C ASP A 832 26.88 31.16 5.86
N ALA A 833 27.13 32.40 5.40
CA ALA A 833 28.27 32.72 4.54
C ALA A 833 29.63 32.38 5.19
N LYS A 834 29.76 32.57 6.51
CA LYS A 834 30.97 32.24 7.25
C LYS A 834 31.25 30.74 7.21
N ILE A 835 30.24 29.90 7.44
CA ILE A 835 30.38 28.45 7.40
C ILE A 835 30.64 27.95 5.98
N VAL A 836 29.98 28.52 4.96
CA VAL A 836 30.27 28.20 3.55
C VAL A 836 31.74 28.47 3.23
N ARG A 837 32.27 29.61 3.67
CA ARG A 837 33.69 29.96 3.50
C ARG A 837 34.62 28.96 4.20
N LEU A 838 34.29 28.54 5.42
CA LEU A 838 35.07 27.53 6.16
C LEU A 838 35.10 26.18 5.43
N LEU A 839 33.96 25.73 4.91
CA LEU A 839 33.87 24.44 4.20
C LEU A 839 34.62 24.48 2.86
N LEU A 840 34.49 25.55 2.09
CA LEU A 840 35.22 25.72 0.82
C LEU A 840 36.73 25.88 1.02
N ALA A 841 37.15 26.55 2.09
CA ALA A 841 38.57 26.67 2.45
C ALA A 841 39.16 25.33 2.88
N HIS A 842 38.36 24.44 3.47
CA HIS A 842 38.78 23.09 3.83
C HIS A 842 38.85 22.17 2.61
N GLU A 843 37.81 22.18 1.76
CA GLU A 843 37.74 21.36 0.55
C GLU A 843 36.92 22.03 -0.54
N SER A 844 37.60 22.70 -1.48
CA SER A 844 36.97 23.42 -2.59
C SER A 844 36.15 22.52 -3.53
N GLY A 845 36.54 21.24 -3.68
CA GLY A 845 35.85 20.25 -4.50
C GLY A 845 34.39 19.99 -4.07
N LEU A 846 34.02 20.33 -2.84
CA LEU A 846 32.63 20.24 -2.37
C LEU A 846 31.67 21.11 -3.18
N ALA A 847 32.15 22.21 -3.77
CA ALA A 847 31.34 23.11 -4.59
C ALA A 847 30.75 22.41 -5.84
N LEU A 848 31.40 21.35 -6.31
CA LEU A 848 31.02 20.59 -7.51
C LEU A 848 30.23 19.32 -7.20
N ARG A 849 30.08 18.96 -5.92
CA ARG A 849 29.28 17.79 -5.52
C ARG A 849 27.81 18.07 -5.79
N LYS A 850 27.14 17.07 -6.35
CA LYS A 850 25.71 17.12 -6.66
C LYS A 850 24.92 16.36 -5.61
N ASN A 851 23.75 16.89 -5.27
CA ASN A 851 22.77 16.24 -4.42
C ASN A 851 21.84 15.31 -5.26
N SER A 852 20.82 14.72 -4.65
CA SER A 852 19.91 13.76 -5.35
C SER A 852 19.10 14.40 -6.49
N HIS A 853 18.93 15.73 -6.47
CA HIS A 853 18.31 16.50 -7.54
C HIS A 853 19.31 16.88 -8.64
N ASN A 854 20.51 16.31 -8.63
CA ASN A 854 21.61 16.64 -9.54
C ASN A 854 22.05 18.12 -9.46
N GLN A 855 21.77 18.79 -8.33
CA GLN A 855 22.10 20.19 -8.10
C GLN A 855 23.41 20.31 -7.32
N ILE A 856 24.30 21.21 -7.77
CA ILE A 856 25.44 21.68 -6.98
C ILE A 856 25.01 22.80 -6.02
N ALA A 857 25.86 23.10 -5.03
CA ALA A 857 25.63 24.15 -4.03
C ALA A 857 25.28 25.52 -4.65
N LEU A 858 25.94 25.90 -5.76
CA LEU A 858 25.64 27.15 -6.48
C LEU A 858 24.20 27.19 -7.01
N LYS A 859 23.75 26.09 -7.62
CA LYS A 859 22.40 26.02 -8.20
C LYS A 859 21.32 26.05 -7.12
N LEU A 860 21.60 25.41 -5.98
CA LEU A 860 20.74 25.47 -4.80
C LEU A 860 20.64 26.90 -4.24
N ALA A 861 21.76 27.64 -4.15
CA ALA A 861 21.77 29.03 -3.71
C ALA A 861 20.95 29.93 -4.64
N GLN A 862 21.10 29.77 -5.97
CA GLN A 862 20.30 30.47 -6.98
C GLN A 862 18.79 30.19 -6.82
N TYR A 863 18.43 28.92 -6.65
CA TYR A 863 17.04 28.50 -6.46
C TYR A 863 16.42 29.12 -5.20
N ILE A 864 17.15 29.12 -4.08
CA ILE A 864 16.69 29.72 -2.82
C ILE A 864 16.53 31.24 -2.98
N LEU A 865 17.47 31.93 -3.62
CA LEU A 865 17.40 33.37 -3.85
C LEU A 865 16.24 33.79 -4.74
N ALA A 866 15.88 32.98 -5.74
CA ALA A 866 14.80 33.26 -6.68
C ALA A 866 13.43 33.41 -5.99
N ASP A 867 13.19 32.68 -4.89
CA ASP A 867 11.98 32.82 -4.07
C ASP A 867 12.32 32.71 -2.56
N LEU A 868 13.18 33.62 -2.11
CA LEU A 868 13.62 33.67 -0.72
C LEU A 868 12.45 33.79 0.27
N PRO A 869 11.40 34.64 0.05
CA PRO A 869 10.27 34.73 0.96
C PRO A 869 9.55 33.40 1.19
N LYS A 870 9.27 32.64 0.13
CA LYS A 870 8.63 31.32 0.24
C LYS A 870 9.55 30.32 0.93
N PHE A 871 10.84 30.33 0.62
CA PHE A 871 11.81 29.49 1.31
C PHE A 871 11.86 29.80 2.81
N ARG A 872 11.87 31.08 3.20
CA ARG A 872 11.81 31.50 4.62
C ARG A 872 10.56 30.99 5.31
N ALA A 873 9.40 31.10 4.67
CA ALA A 873 8.14 30.60 5.20
C ALA A 873 8.17 29.07 5.40
N CYS A 874 8.74 28.33 4.44
CA CYS A 874 8.94 26.88 4.53
C CYS A 874 9.89 26.49 5.68
N MET A 875 11.01 27.20 5.84
CA MET A 875 11.96 26.92 6.91
C MET A 875 11.40 27.27 8.30
N ALA A 876 10.56 28.31 8.40
CA ALA A 876 9.89 28.71 9.64
C ALA A 876 8.93 27.64 10.16
N THR A 877 8.23 26.92 9.28
CA THR A 877 7.32 25.82 9.66
C THR A 877 8.07 24.53 9.99
N GLN A 878 9.25 24.29 9.40
CA GLN A 878 9.98 23.04 9.55
C GLN A 878 10.93 22.97 10.75
N ARG A 879 11.62 24.05 11.15
CA ARG A 879 12.75 23.94 12.11
C ARG A 879 12.90 25.01 13.20
N ARG A 880 12.05 26.05 13.31
CA ARG A 880 12.17 27.14 14.32
C ARG A 880 13.61 27.71 14.51
N ARG A 881 14.50 27.60 13.51
CA ARG A 881 15.90 28.07 13.59
C ARG A 881 16.12 29.29 12.68
N PRO A 882 16.97 30.25 13.10
CA PRO A 882 17.23 31.45 12.31
C PRO A 882 18.04 31.11 11.05
N ILE A 883 17.59 31.62 9.89
CA ILE A 883 18.26 31.49 8.59
C ILE A 883 18.95 32.81 8.19
N GLY A 884 19.85 32.74 7.22
CA GLY A 884 20.60 33.91 6.73
C GLY A 884 19.74 35.06 6.20
N SER A 885 20.33 36.25 6.26
CA SER A 885 19.84 37.46 5.61
C SER A 885 19.88 37.31 4.08
N LYS A 886 19.22 38.20 3.32
CA LYS A 886 19.32 38.17 1.85
C LYS A 886 20.76 38.41 1.40
N GLN A 887 21.45 39.32 2.08
CA GLN A 887 22.85 39.64 1.85
C GLN A 887 23.76 38.41 2.09
N ASP A 888 23.45 37.59 3.10
CA ASP A 888 24.22 36.36 3.36
C ASP A 888 24.11 35.39 2.17
N PHE A 889 22.91 35.25 1.58
CA PHE A 889 22.71 34.41 0.40
C PHE A 889 23.38 35.00 -0.86
N GLU A 890 23.35 36.32 -1.04
CA GLU A 890 24.06 37.00 -2.13
C GLU A 890 25.59 36.81 -2.01
N GLU A 891 26.14 36.89 -0.80
CA GLU A 891 27.56 36.60 -0.53
C GLU A 891 27.91 35.13 -0.80
N ILE A 892 27.04 34.19 -0.36
CA ILE A 892 27.20 32.75 -0.65
C ILE A 892 27.23 32.50 -2.15
N LEU A 893 26.34 33.14 -2.92
CA LEU A 893 26.27 32.98 -4.36
C LEU A 893 27.56 33.47 -5.05
N ALA A 894 28.11 34.60 -4.61
CA ALA A 894 29.40 35.10 -5.11
C ALA A 894 30.53 34.10 -4.82
N MET A 895 30.67 33.64 -3.57
CA MET A 895 31.72 32.68 -3.18
C MET A 895 31.62 31.35 -3.93
N LEU A 896 30.41 30.85 -4.15
CA LEU A 896 30.20 29.60 -4.88
C LEU A 896 30.46 29.76 -6.37
N SER A 897 30.15 30.92 -6.95
CA SER A 897 30.46 31.22 -8.35
C SER A 897 31.96 31.21 -8.61
N ASP A 898 32.75 31.78 -7.69
CA ASP A 898 34.21 31.78 -7.76
C ASP A 898 34.80 30.36 -7.58
N ALA A 899 34.13 29.50 -6.81
CA ALA A 899 34.55 28.13 -6.55
C ALA A 899 34.13 27.13 -7.65
N THR A 900 33.28 27.53 -8.60
CA THR A 900 32.81 26.69 -9.71
C THR A 900 33.43 27.13 -11.04
N PRO A 901 34.13 26.26 -11.79
CA PRO A 901 34.67 26.62 -13.10
C PRO A 901 33.56 26.96 -14.11
N GLN A 902 33.76 28.02 -14.91
CA GLN A 902 32.79 28.57 -15.88
C GLN A 902 32.39 27.62 -17.05
N HIS A 903 32.86 26.36 -17.09
CA HIS A 903 32.68 25.43 -18.21
C HIS A 903 31.81 24.19 -17.91
N ILE A 904 30.95 24.23 -16.89
CA ILE A 904 30.08 23.10 -16.51
C ILE A 904 28.59 23.50 -16.52
N GLU A 905 28.18 24.47 -17.35
CA GLU A 905 26.75 24.77 -17.57
C GLU A 905 26.01 23.64 -18.30
#